data_AF-A0A1J4JG96-F1
#
_entry.id   AF-A0A1J4JG96-F1
#
_cell.length_a   1.000
_cell.length_b   1.000
_cell.length_c   1.000
_cell.angle_alpha   90.00
_cell.angle_beta   90.00
_cell.angle_gamma   90.00
#
_symmetry.space_group_name_H-M   'P 1'
#
loop_
_entity.id
_entity.type
_entity.pdbx_description
1 polymer ?
#
loop_
_entity_poly.entity_id
_entity_poly.type
_entity_poly.pdbx_seq_one_letter_code
_entity_poly.pdbx_strand_id
1 'polypeptide(L)'
;MSLGDIAYDSFIIDKNQYKYNKTSDKIGSGRFGTMYCATKVGESDDVKYAIRISENDASSQDTNKQFLREIELYIKIRSHPAICKFFGWALIPQTIVLEYLPNGSLKSIFDNLAAKKSVPEWTPTLKSKTIFGIAAAMMHLHNHEAFHRYLTPSSILFDAKYEPRLNDFSHSKMDLSNATNMTIMKQDTPYYTAPELFESDDYDHRVDNFAFGMIMFQIITGRPPYEGGPLQVMRSIKNNIRPKIPDDCCPKLAHMLTDLWDENPTERPEFVDIVKCLNDYDEPLFPGTDMDQYIQYRTTIMKSTFMTDADEEFFKSPKINDDDVGPYKAAKAGAKAGDPSQMIKVARMKEKGVGTLRDVEQAFEWYCKAADHGNAEAMYKVANFYSLGIENGIKNDEKYLEYLQKASDKNYPPAIVDYAFLLLQGYGVAQDIEKAQELFTKMANPPYSDPEAQYRLAQILETTDPKEAVKFYDMAIKAGLMGANVDYALMLLNGIGIPKNEPEGIRILTQAADKGFPMANYNLGRIYESHLYNQSTDSEKSLKYYKAAADAELALGLVKYGKALFRGRHADADCQKDPEYAARCFEKAAKLGDPEGLHSWGTFLHKGFGGTPINIAEAIKCYQLAAEAGFVPSMVRLYEIYYQGICGTRNLELSKYYCQMAADHGNEPARAFLAESFT
;
A
#
# COMPACT_ATOMS: atom_id res chain seq x y z
N MET A 1 -17.17 -5.45 13.10
CA MET A 1 -16.44 -5.14 11.84
C MET A 1 -17.19 -5.79 10.70
N SER A 2 -17.73 -4.99 9.78
CA SER A 2 -18.41 -5.51 8.58
C SER A 2 -17.37 -5.97 7.56
N LEU A 3 -17.46 -7.23 7.14
CA LEU A 3 -16.66 -7.89 6.09
C LEU A 3 -16.95 -7.34 4.66
N GLY A 4 -17.16 -6.03 4.51
CA GLY A 4 -17.88 -5.43 3.37
C GLY A 4 -17.08 -5.09 2.11
N ASP A 5 -15.75 -5.05 2.16
CA ASP A 5 -14.95 -4.41 1.09
C ASP A 5 -14.13 -5.38 0.22
N ILE A 6 -14.27 -6.70 0.43
CA ILE A 6 -13.53 -7.71 -0.33
C ILE A 6 -14.52 -8.45 -1.23
N ALA A 7 -14.26 -8.48 -2.54
CA ALA A 7 -15.11 -9.14 -3.54
C ALA A 7 -15.04 -10.68 -3.45
N TYR A 8 -15.40 -11.24 -2.27
CA TYR A 8 -15.42 -12.67 -1.98
C TYR A 8 -16.15 -13.47 -3.06
N ASP A 9 -17.23 -12.90 -3.59
CA ASP A 9 -18.12 -13.54 -4.57
C ASP A 9 -17.43 -13.83 -5.90
N SER A 10 -16.39 -13.07 -6.26
CA SER A 10 -15.65 -13.28 -7.53
C SER A 10 -14.72 -14.49 -7.49
N PHE A 11 -14.46 -15.06 -6.31
CA PHE A 11 -13.60 -16.23 -6.10
C PHE A 11 -14.38 -17.48 -5.66
N ILE A 12 -15.71 -17.42 -5.63
CA ILE A 12 -16.53 -18.59 -5.35
C ILE A 12 -16.47 -19.54 -6.56
N ILE A 13 -16.15 -20.81 -6.30
CA ILE A 13 -16.05 -21.84 -7.33
C ILE A 13 -17.13 -22.91 -7.18
N ASP A 14 -17.48 -23.54 -8.30
CA ASP A 14 -18.18 -24.81 -8.30
C ASP A 14 -17.16 -25.95 -8.21
N LYS A 15 -17.10 -26.63 -7.05
CA LYS A 15 -16.22 -27.77 -6.81
C LYS A 15 -16.39 -28.88 -7.86
N ASN A 16 -17.59 -29.06 -8.43
CA ASN A 16 -17.85 -30.13 -9.39
C ASN A 16 -17.12 -29.93 -10.73
N GLN A 17 -16.59 -28.73 -10.98
CA GLN A 17 -15.72 -28.47 -12.12
C GLN A 17 -14.33 -29.07 -11.97
N TYR A 18 -13.95 -29.56 -10.79
CA TYR A 18 -12.63 -30.13 -10.53
C TYR A 18 -12.69 -31.66 -10.43
N LYS A 19 -11.93 -32.35 -11.28
CA LYS A 19 -11.84 -33.80 -11.37
C LYS A 19 -10.61 -34.32 -10.64
N TYR A 20 -10.80 -35.24 -9.71
CA TYR A 20 -9.75 -35.91 -8.97
C TYR A 20 -10.26 -37.26 -8.42
N ASN A 21 -9.36 -38.22 -8.26
CA ASN A 21 -9.61 -39.50 -7.63
C ASN A 21 -9.20 -39.46 -6.15
N LYS A 22 -10.12 -39.84 -5.26
CA LYS A 22 -9.91 -39.78 -3.79
C LYS A 22 -8.75 -40.65 -3.30
N THR A 23 -8.29 -41.65 -4.07
CA THR A 23 -7.19 -42.54 -3.68
C THR A 23 -5.90 -42.23 -4.43
N SER A 24 -5.91 -42.20 -5.76
CA SER A 24 -4.68 -42.04 -6.56
C SER A 24 -4.12 -40.62 -6.56
N ASP A 25 -4.99 -39.61 -6.40
CA ASP A 25 -4.59 -38.21 -6.60
C ASP A 25 -4.39 -37.49 -5.26
N LYS A 26 -4.43 -38.21 -4.14
CA LYS A 26 -4.17 -37.67 -2.81
C LYS A 26 -2.69 -37.29 -2.70
N ILE A 27 -2.42 -36.00 -2.49
CA ILE A 27 -1.06 -35.46 -2.33
C ILE A 27 -0.71 -35.10 -0.88
N GLY A 28 -1.71 -35.02 0.01
CA GLY A 28 -1.48 -34.82 1.44
C GLY A 28 -2.75 -34.88 2.27
N SER A 29 -2.62 -34.97 3.59
CA SER A 29 -3.73 -34.83 4.53
C SER A 29 -3.27 -34.16 5.82
N GLY A 30 -4.07 -33.21 6.33
CA GLY A 30 -3.82 -32.51 7.57
C GLY A 30 -5.10 -32.17 8.31
N ARG A 31 -4.98 -31.41 9.40
CA ARG A 31 -6.11 -31.02 10.28
C ARG A 31 -7.22 -30.26 9.54
N PHE A 32 -6.86 -29.45 8.54
CA PHE A 32 -7.78 -28.59 7.80
C PHE A 32 -8.33 -29.24 6.51
N GLY A 33 -8.07 -30.53 6.31
CA GLY A 33 -8.61 -31.30 5.19
C GLY A 33 -7.57 -32.14 4.47
N THR A 34 -8.04 -32.82 3.42
CA THR A 34 -7.22 -33.63 2.51
C THR A 34 -6.95 -32.85 1.24
N MET A 35 -5.71 -32.91 0.75
CA MET A 35 -5.26 -32.25 -0.45
C MET A 35 -5.18 -33.26 -1.61
N TYR A 36 -5.71 -32.89 -2.77
CA TYR A 36 -5.68 -33.68 -3.99
C TYR A 36 -5.09 -32.89 -5.16
N CYS A 37 -4.46 -33.59 -6.10
CA CYS A 37 -4.17 -33.07 -7.43
C CYS A 37 -5.44 -33.20 -8.30
N ALA A 38 -5.84 -32.13 -8.98
CA ALA A 38 -7.07 -32.10 -9.77
C ALA A 38 -6.85 -31.46 -11.15
N THR A 39 -7.70 -31.80 -12.12
CA THR A 39 -7.86 -31.07 -13.38
C THR A 39 -9.21 -30.37 -13.41
N LYS A 40 -9.37 -29.32 -14.23
CA LYS A 40 -10.63 -28.59 -14.34
C LYS A 40 -11.36 -28.93 -15.65
N VAL A 41 -12.67 -29.10 -15.58
CA VAL A 41 -13.52 -29.35 -16.75
C VAL A 41 -13.42 -28.19 -17.73
N GLY A 42 -13.10 -28.50 -18.99
CA GLY A 42 -12.96 -27.51 -20.07
C GLY A 42 -11.55 -26.93 -20.20
N GLU A 43 -10.60 -27.31 -19.35
CA GLU A 43 -9.18 -26.99 -19.49
C GLU A 43 -8.36 -28.20 -19.94
N SER A 44 -7.12 -27.96 -20.40
CA SER A 44 -6.19 -29.04 -20.73
C SER A 44 -5.88 -29.88 -19.48
N ASP A 45 -5.77 -31.20 -19.63
CA ASP A 45 -5.40 -32.11 -18.55
C ASP A 45 -3.97 -31.87 -18.01
N ASP A 46 -3.14 -31.13 -18.76
CA ASP A 46 -1.81 -30.69 -18.32
C ASP A 46 -1.87 -29.61 -17.24
N VAL A 47 -3.00 -28.88 -17.13
CA VAL A 47 -3.19 -27.87 -16.09
C VAL A 47 -3.67 -28.55 -14.81
N LYS A 48 -2.80 -28.56 -13.80
CA LYS A 48 -3.06 -29.19 -12.51
C LYS A 48 -3.34 -28.14 -11.44
N TYR A 49 -4.23 -28.51 -10.53
CA TYR A 49 -4.63 -27.73 -9.36
C TYR A 49 -4.40 -28.54 -8.08
N ALA A 50 -4.06 -27.86 -6.98
CA ALA A 50 -4.11 -28.45 -5.65
C ALA A 50 -5.45 -28.07 -5.00
N ILE A 51 -6.27 -29.07 -4.69
CA ILE A 51 -7.59 -28.88 -4.08
C ILE A 51 -7.60 -29.41 -2.64
N ARG A 52 -7.80 -28.52 -1.67
CA ARG A 52 -7.95 -28.88 -0.25
C ARG A 52 -9.42 -29.01 0.08
N ILE A 53 -9.84 -30.15 0.63
CA ILE A 53 -11.23 -30.40 1.00
C ILE A 53 -11.29 -30.86 2.45
N SER A 54 -12.13 -30.19 3.24
CA SER A 54 -12.51 -30.62 4.58
C SER A 54 -13.92 -31.20 4.55
N GLU A 55 -14.05 -32.49 4.88
CA GLU A 55 -15.35 -33.19 4.94
C GLU A 55 -16.04 -33.04 6.31
N ASN A 56 -15.50 -32.23 7.22
CA ASN A 56 -16.09 -31.99 8.54
C ASN A 56 -17.41 -31.19 8.43
N ASP A 57 -18.39 -31.56 9.26
CA ASP A 57 -19.66 -30.84 9.36
C ASP A 57 -19.43 -29.37 9.70
N ALA A 58 -19.91 -28.47 8.83
CA ALA A 58 -19.86 -27.02 8.96
C ALA A 58 -20.71 -26.46 10.13
N SER A 59 -20.98 -27.27 11.16
CA SER A 59 -21.90 -26.99 12.26
C SER A 59 -21.32 -26.09 13.36
N SER A 60 -19.99 -25.90 13.41
CA SER A 60 -19.35 -24.97 14.35
C SER A 60 -19.07 -23.61 13.69
N GLN A 61 -19.64 -22.54 14.24
CA GLN A 61 -19.44 -21.17 13.74
C GLN A 61 -17.96 -20.76 13.70
N ASP A 62 -17.13 -21.27 14.62
CA ASP A 62 -15.72 -20.89 14.74
C ASP A 62 -14.84 -21.50 13.64
N THR A 63 -15.12 -22.72 13.20
CA THR A 63 -14.42 -23.32 12.03
C THR A 63 -14.71 -22.58 10.73
N ASN A 64 -15.94 -22.06 10.53
CA ASN A 64 -16.26 -21.27 9.35
C ASN A 64 -15.56 -19.90 9.39
N LYS A 65 -15.44 -19.26 10.56
CA LYS A 65 -14.69 -18.01 10.72
C LYS A 65 -13.21 -18.20 10.42
N GLN A 66 -12.58 -19.27 10.90
CA GLN A 66 -11.17 -19.55 10.63
C GLN A 66 -10.92 -19.79 9.13
N PHE A 67 -11.78 -20.58 8.49
CA PHE A 67 -11.71 -20.83 7.06
C PHE A 67 -11.86 -19.54 6.23
N LEU A 68 -12.87 -18.71 6.53
CA LEU A 68 -13.09 -17.46 5.81
C LEU A 68 -11.95 -16.45 6.01
N ARG A 69 -11.32 -16.40 7.19
CA ARG A 69 -10.11 -15.58 7.42
C ARG A 69 -8.93 -16.02 6.57
N GLU A 70 -8.74 -17.33 6.41
CA GLU A 70 -7.71 -17.86 5.51
C GLU A 70 -7.98 -17.45 4.05
N ILE A 71 -9.24 -17.54 3.60
CA ILE A 71 -9.64 -17.07 2.27
C ILE A 71 -9.41 -15.57 2.10
N GLU A 72 -9.80 -14.78 3.10
CA GLU A 72 -9.57 -13.34 3.11
C GLU A 72 -8.09 -13.03 2.92
N LEU A 73 -7.22 -13.76 3.61
CA LEU A 73 -5.79 -13.56 3.51
C LEU A 73 -5.28 -13.90 2.11
N TYR A 74 -5.62 -15.08 1.58
CA TYR A 74 -5.26 -15.45 0.20
C TYR A 74 -5.69 -14.40 -0.80
N ILE A 75 -6.92 -13.87 -0.68
CA ILE A 75 -7.40 -12.81 -1.56
C ILE A 75 -6.51 -11.57 -1.40
N LYS A 76 -6.22 -11.10 -0.18
CA LYS A 76 -5.39 -9.89 0.03
C LYS A 76 -3.98 -10.02 -0.58
N ILE A 77 -3.31 -11.15 -0.41
CA ILE A 77 -1.88 -11.32 -0.78
C ILE A 77 -1.64 -12.03 -2.14
N ARG A 78 -2.69 -12.27 -2.94
CA ARG A 78 -2.63 -13.09 -4.16
C ARG A 78 -1.70 -12.59 -5.27
N SER A 79 -1.29 -11.32 -5.22
CA SER A 79 -0.61 -10.65 -6.34
C SER A 79 0.91 -10.85 -6.34
N HIS A 80 1.46 -11.72 -5.49
CA HIS A 80 2.89 -11.90 -5.32
C HIS A 80 3.39 -13.27 -5.84
N PRO A 81 4.43 -13.35 -6.70
CA PRO A 81 4.92 -14.59 -7.29
C PRO A 81 5.51 -15.58 -6.29
N ALA A 82 6.07 -15.13 -5.17
CA ALA A 82 6.51 -16.05 -4.11
C ALA A 82 5.37 -16.48 -3.17
N ILE A 83 4.11 -16.14 -3.44
CA ILE A 83 2.94 -16.66 -2.74
C ILE A 83 2.26 -17.70 -3.64
N CYS A 84 1.81 -18.81 -3.04
CA CYS A 84 1.05 -19.83 -3.75
C CYS A 84 -0.25 -19.25 -4.33
N LYS A 85 -0.41 -19.36 -5.64
CA LYS A 85 -1.54 -18.77 -6.37
C LYS A 85 -2.87 -19.37 -5.92
N PHE A 86 -3.79 -18.51 -5.52
CA PHE A 86 -5.16 -18.84 -5.14
C PHE A 86 -6.12 -18.67 -6.32
N PHE A 87 -6.93 -19.71 -6.59
CA PHE A 87 -7.92 -19.72 -7.68
C PHE A 87 -9.35 -19.56 -7.20
N GLY A 88 -9.66 -19.99 -5.98
CA GLY A 88 -10.99 -19.82 -5.43
C GLY A 88 -11.33 -20.79 -4.31
N TRP A 89 -12.57 -20.68 -3.84
CA TRP A 89 -13.05 -21.40 -2.67
C TRP A 89 -14.53 -21.80 -2.76
N ALA A 90 -14.93 -22.76 -1.94
CA ALA A 90 -16.33 -23.10 -1.70
C ALA A 90 -16.56 -23.39 -0.22
N LEU A 91 -17.75 -23.06 0.30
CA LEU A 91 -18.07 -23.26 1.71
C LEU A 91 -18.54 -24.70 2.02
N ILE A 92 -19.21 -25.36 1.06
CA ILE A 92 -19.85 -26.66 1.26
C ILE A 92 -19.45 -27.64 0.14
N PRO A 93 -18.64 -28.67 0.44
CA PRO A 93 -17.75 -28.73 1.62
C PRO A 93 -16.69 -27.63 1.55
N GLN A 94 -16.09 -27.27 2.68
CA GLN A 94 -15.01 -26.28 2.71
C GLN A 94 -13.89 -26.71 1.76
N THR A 95 -13.67 -25.90 0.72
CA THR A 95 -12.78 -26.20 -0.39
C THR A 95 -11.91 -24.99 -0.72
N ILE A 96 -10.61 -25.22 -0.89
CA ILE A 96 -9.66 -24.22 -1.42
C ILE A 96 -9.02 -24.80 -2.68
N VAL A 97 -8.94 -24.01 -3.75
CA VAL A 97 -8.22 -24.35 -4.96
C VAL A 97 -7.00 -23.45 -5.12
N LEU A 98 -5.83 -24.08 -5.20
CA LEU A 98 -4.52 -23.46 -5.34
C LEU A 98 -3.82 -23.98 -6.60
N GLU A 99 -2.73 -23.32 -7.00
CA GLU A 99 -1.82 -23.90 -7.99
C GLU A 99 -1.21 -25.22 -7.49
N TYR A 100 -0.99 -26.14 -8.43
CA TYR A 100 -0.26 -27.36 -8.14
C TYR A 100 1.25 -27.14 -8.26
N LEU A 101 1.98 -27.48 -7.20
CA LEU A 101 3.43 -27.29 -7.09
C LEU A 101 4.14 -28.65 -7.10
N PRO A 102 4.70 -29.08 -8.26
CA PRO A 102 5.08 -30.47 -8.49
C PRO A 102 6.35 -30.91 -7.75
N ASN A 103 7.20 -29.99 -7.32
CA ASN A 103 8.50 -30.29 -6.71
C ASN A 103 8.43 -30.39 -5.17
N GLY A 104 7.22 -30.48 -4.62
CA GLY A 104 7.00 -30.75 -3.19
C GLY A 104 7.39 -29.58 -2.29
N SER A 105 7.59 -29.89 -0.99
CA SER A 105 7.92 -28.92 0.04
C SER A 105 9.40 -28.89 0.41
N LEU A 106 9.86 -27.80 1.02
CA LEU A 106 11.20 -27.72 1.61
C LEU A 106 11.40 -28.78 2.69
N LYS A 107 10.35 -29.14 3.43
CA LYS A 107 10.38 -30.32 4.33
C LYS A 107 10.72 -31.59 3.56
N SER A 108 10.09 -31.84 2.40
CA SER A 108 10.36 -33.05 1.61
C SER A 108 11.80 -33.11 1.08
N ILE A 109 12.39 -31.95 0.76
CA ILE A 109 13.82 -31.84 0.45
C ILE A 109 14.66 -32.28 1.65
N PHE A 110 14.40 -31.74 2.85
CA PHE A 110 15.13 -32.13 4.06
C PHE A 110 14.96 -33.61 4.43
N ASP A 111 13.75 -34.15 4.32
CA ASP A 111 13.48 -35.57 4.57
C ASP A 111 14.27 -36.46 3.59
N ASN A 112 14.32 -36.08 2.31
CA ASN A 112 15.07 -36.81 1.29
C ASN A 112 16.59 -36.72 1.52
N LEU A 113 17.11 -35.56 1.92
CA LEU A 113 18.52 -35.39 2.28
C LEU A 113 18.88 -36.26 3.50
N ALA A 114 18.05 -36.25 4.54
CA ALA A 114 18.23 -37.08 5.73
C ALA A 114 18.20 -38.58 5.39
N ALA A 115 17.33 -38.99 4.45
CA ALA A 115 17.26 -40.34 3.92
C ALA A 115 18.35 -40.68 2.89
N LYS A 116 19.32 -39.78 2.64
CA LYS A 116 20.38 -39.92 1.63
C LYS A 116 19.85 -40.22 0.22
N LYS A 117 18.64 -39.75 -0.09
CA LYS A 117 18.07 -39.82 -1.44
C LYS A 117 18.64 -38.69 -2.29
N SER A 118 18.75 -38.93 -3.59
CA SER A 118 19.06 -37.86 -4.53
C SER A 118 17.93 -36.83 -4.49
N VAL A 119 18.28 -35.55 -4.29
CA VAL A 119 17.37 -34.43 -4.44
C VAL A 119 17.88 -33.64 -5.64
N PRO A 120 17.26 -33.80 -6.82
CA PRO A 120 17.59 -32.98 -7.97
C PRO A 120 17.52 -31.50 -7.58
N GLU A 121 18.54 -30.74 -7.96
CA GLU A 121 18.57 -29.27 -7.86
C GLU A 121 18.72 -28.61 -6.48
N TRP A 122 19.02 -29.34 -5.38
CA TRP A 122 19.40 -28.72 -4.08
C TRP A 122 20.80 -28.07 -4.09
N THR A 123 20.97 -27.11 -5.00
CA THR A 123 22.19 -26.40 -5.35
C THR A 123 22.38 -25.15 -4.47
N PRO A 124 23.61 -24.60 -4.40
CA PRO A 124 23.85 -23.28 -3.83
C PRO A 124 22.91 -22.19 -4.38
N THR A 125 22.59 -22.24 -5.67
CA THR A 125 21.63 -21.31 -6.32
C THR A 125 20.22 -21.48 -5.77
N LEU A 126 19.72 -22.71 -5.67
CA LEU A 126 18.38 -22.96 -5.12
C LEU A 126 18.29 -22.54 -3.64
N LYS A 127 19.35 -22.76 -2.84
CA LYS A 127 19.39 -22.27 -1.45
C LYS A 127 19.25 -20.74 -1.39
N SER A 128 20.00 -20.00 -2.22
CA SER A 128 19.91 -18.54 -2.30
C SER A 128 18.52 -18.06 -2.74
N LYS A 129 17.94 -18.68 -3.78
CA LYS A 129 16.56 -18.38 -4.22
C LYS A 129 15.54 -18.67 -3.12
N THR A 130 15.70 -19.77 -2.39
CA THR A 130 14.80 -20.18 -1.30
C THR A 130 14.83 -19.14 -0.16
N ILE A 131 16.02 -18.75 0.32
CA ILE A 131 16.15 -17.74 1.39
C ILE A 131 15.49 -16.42 0.96
N PHE A 132 15.81 -15.94 -0.24
CA PHE A 132 15.26 -14.67 -0.73
C PHE A 132 13.75 -14.73 -0.97
N GLY A 133 13.26 -15.82 -1.58
CA GLY A 133 11.85 -16.01 -1.89
C GLY A 133 10.97 -16.06 -0.64
N ILE A 134 11.44 -16.73 0.42
CA ILE A 134 10.75 -16.73 1.71
C ILE A 134 10.74 -15.32 2.32
N ALA A 135 11.89 -14.63 2.35
CA ALA A 135 11.98 -13.29 2.90
C ALA A 135 11.03 -12.30 2.17
N ALA A 136 10.99 -12.35 0.83
CA ALA A 136 10.11 -11.51 0.03
C ALA A 136 8.62 -11.85 0.22
N ALA A 137 8.27 -13.14 0.28
CA ALA A 137 6.90 -13.57 0.57
C ALA A 137 6.43 -13.09 1.96
N MET A 138 7.30 -13.18 2.96
CA MET A 138 7.00 -12.73 4.33
C MET A 138 6.92 -11.21 4.43
N MET A 139 7.80 -10.47 3.75
CA MET A 139 7.69 -9.01 3.62
C MET A 139 6.32 -8.62 3.04
N HIS A 140 5.91 -9.27 1.94
CA HIS A 140 4.62 -9.01 1.34
C HIS A 140 3.44 -9.32 2.27
N LEU A 141 3.53 -10.41 3.05
CA LEU A 141 2.54 -10.78 4.04
C LEU A 141 2.42 -9.73 5.16
N HIS A 142 3.55 -9.30 5.72
CA HIS A 142 3.60 -8.31 6.80
C HIS A 142 3.15 -6.92 6.34
N ASN A 143 3.44 -6.52 5.09
CA ASN A 143 2.92 -5.30 4.47
C ASN A 143 1.38 -5.29 4.33
N HIS A 144 0.72 -6.44 4.46
CA HIS A 144 -0.74 -6.57 4.50
C HIS A 144 -1.27 -6.78 5.93
N GLU A 145 -0.48 -6.40 6.95
CA GLU A 145 -0.83 -6.49 8.36
C GLU A 145 -1.22 -7.92 8.80
N ALA A 146 -0.60 -8.91 8.16
CA ALA A 146 -0.84 -10.32 8.42
C ALA A 146 0.43 -11.02 8.91
N PHE A 147 0.27 -11.96 9.84
CA PHE A 147 1.38 -12.74 10.38
C PHE A 147 1.13 -14.23 10.12
N HIS A 148 2.15 -14.97 9.74
CA HIS A 148 2.00 -16.39 9.40
C HIS A 148 1.81 -17.24 10.66
N ARG A 149 2.53 -16.94 11.75
CA ARG A 149 2.51 -17.60 13.07
C ARG A 149 2.96 -19.06 13.11
N TYR A 150 3.00 -19.73 11.97
CA TYR A 150 3.39 -21.14 11.84
C TYR A 150 4.21 -21.36 10.57
N LEU A 151 5.19 -20.49 10.35
CA LEU A 151 6.12 -20.62 9.23
C LEU A 151 7.01 -21.86 9.46
N THR A 152 6.92 -22.84 8.56
CA THR A 152 7.71 -24.08 8.64
C THR A 152 8.23 -24.48 7.26
N PRO A 153 9.19 -25.42 7.16
CA PRO A 153 9.58 -25.98 5.86
C PRO A 153 8.44 -26.66 5.09
N SER A 154 7.34 -27.03 5.73
CA SER A 154 6.15 -27.57 5.04
C SER A 154 5.37 -26.50 4.29
N SER A 155 5.43 -25.25 4.77
CA SER A 155 4.76 -24.07 4.22
C SER A 155 5.43 -23.57 2.94
N ILE A 156 6.65 -24.02 2.63
CA ILE A 156 7.41 -23.61 1.44
C ILE A 156 7.34 -24.72 0.41
N LEU A 157 6.67 -24.45 -0.71
CA LEU A 157 6.50 -25.37 -1.83
C LEU A 157 7.27 -24.89 -3.06
N PHE A 158 7.55 -25.79 -4.00
CA PHE A 158 8.34 -25.48 -5.19
C PHE A 158 7.56 -25.73 -6.49
N ASP A 159 7.58 -24.72 -7.36
CA ASP A 159 7.02 -24.84 -8.69
C ASP A 159 7.87 -25.73 -9.61
N ALA A 160 7.47 -25.88 -10.88
CA ALA A 160 8.18 -26.70 -11.86
C ALA A 160 9.63 -26.27 -12.13
N LYS A 161 10.00 -25.02 -11.82
CA LYS A 161 11.35 -24.46 -11.98
C LYS A 161 12.14 -24.40 -10.66
N TYR A 162 11.63 -25.06 -9.61
CA TYR A 162 12.17 -24.98 -8.25
C TYR A 162 12.17 -23.55 -7.68
N GLU A 163 11.25 -22.70 -8.10
CA GLU A 163 11.05 -21.42 -7.43
C GLU A 163 10.14 -21.59 -6.20
N PRO A 164 10.50 -21.00 -5.04
CA PRO A 164 9.73 -21.16 -3.83
C PRO A 164 8.40 -20.37 -3.89
N ARG A 165 7.36 -20.98 -3.32
CA ARG A 165 6.04 -20.42 -3.07
C ARG A 165 5.68 -20.65 -1.60
N LEU A 166 5.35 -19.58 -0.88
CA LEU A 166 4.81 -19.64 0.47
C LEU A 166 3.33 -20.03 0.40
N ASN A 167 2.94 -20.95 1.28
CA ASN A 167 1.61 -21.53 1.38
C ASN A 167 1.23 -21.78 2.84
N ASP A 168 0.02 -22.27 3.09
CA ASP A 168 -0.48 -22.72 4.39
C ASP A 168 -0.73 -21.60 5.41
N PHE A 169 -1.75 -20.78 5.12
CA PHE A 169 -2.18 -19.67 5.96
C PHE A 169 -3.27 -20.01 6.98
N SER A 170 -3.50 -21.30 7.25
CA SER A 170 -4.58 -21.74 8.16
C SER A 170 -4.40 -21.30 9.62
N HIS A 171 -3.17 -20.94 10.00
CA HIS A 171 -2.82 -20.42 11.33
C HIS A 171 -2.58 -18.90 11.34
N SER A 172 -2.60 -18.26 10.17
CA SER A 172 -2.34 -16.84 10.02
C SER A 172 -3.44 -15.98 10.67
N LYS A 173 -3.08 -14.75 11.02
CA LYS A 173 -3.98 -13.80 11.68
C LYS A 173 -3.84 -12.42 11.06
N MET A 174 -4.97 -11.70 11.02
CA MET A 174 -5.05 -10.26 10.80
C MET A 174 -5.52 -9.63 12.10
N ASP A 175 -4.88 -8.54 12.53
CA ASP A 175 -5.21 -7.74 13.72
C ASP A 175 -4.89 -8.36 15.12
N LEU A 176 -4.35 -7.53 16.01
CA LEU A 176 -3.81 -7.84 17.35
C LEU A 176 -4.91 -8.07 18.39
N SER A 177 -6.10 -7.51 18.19
CA SER A 177 -7.13 -7.29 19.24
C SER A 177 -7.78 -8.53 19.90
N ASN A 178 -7.57 -9.76 19.39
CA ASN A 178 -8.09 -10.98 20.02
C ASN A 178 -7.14 -12.18 19.80
N ALA A 179 -6.17 -12.39 20.67
CA ALA A 179 -5.36 -13.60 20.68
C ALA A 179 -6.20 -14.78 21.22
N THR A 180 -6.47 -15.78 20.39
CA THR A 180 -6.90 -17.10 20.85
C THR A 180 -5.74 -18.09 20.71
N ASN A 181 -5.59 -18.93 21.73
CA ASN A 181 -4.49 -19.88 21.94
C ASN A 181 -4.08 -20.61 20.65
N MET A 182 -2.79 -20.56 20.32
CA MET A 182 -2.19 -21.64 19.55
C MET A 182 -1.99 -22.84 20.47
N THR A 183 -2.70 -23.95 20.22
CA THR A 183 -2.30 -25.22 20.82
C THR A 183 -1.05 -25.69 20.07
N ILE A 184 0.14 -25.42 20.64
CA ILE A 184 1.38 -26.02 20.16
C ILE A 184 1.16 -27.53 20.16
N MET A 185 1.29 -28.15 18.98
CA MET A 185 0.91 -29.54 18.79
C MET A 185 1.74 -30.43 19.73
N LYS A 186 1.06 -31.28 20.53
CA LYS A 186 1.73 -32.27 21.39
C LYS A 186 2.59 -33.28 20.62
N GLN A 187 2.57 -33.29 19.28
CA GLN A 187 3.26 -34.26 18.43
C GLN A 187 4.41 -33.68 17.59
N ASP A 188 4.42 -32.38 17.28
CA ASP A 188 5.48 -31.78 16.47
C ASP A 188 6.61 -31.21 17.36
N THR A 189 7.84 -31.38 16.91
CA THR A 189 9.00 -30.79 17.62
C THR A 189 9.06 -29.31 17.26
N PRO A 190 9.06 -28.38 18.22
CA PRO A 190 8.85 -26.95 17.98
C PRO A 190 10.15 -26.25 17.53
N TYR A 191 10.79 -26.78 16.47
CA TYR A 191 12.09 -26.31 15.98
C TYR A 191 12.09 -24.84 15.55
N TYR A 192 10.95 -24.35 15.03
CA TYR A 192 10.82 -23.02 14.42
C TYR A 192 9.97 -22.07 15.29
N THR A 193 9.56 -22.50 16.49
CA THR A 193 8.66 -21.74 17.35
C THR A 193 9.46 -20.75 18.21
N ALA A 194 9.10 -19.47 18.13
CA ALA A 194 9.69 -18.39 18.92
C ALA A 194 9.42 -18.58 20.44
N PRO A 195 10.33 -18.14 21.34
CA PRO A 195 10.19 -18.33 22.77
C PRO A 195 8.92 -17.71 23.37
N GLU A 196 8.54 -16.53 22.92
CA GLU A 196 7.38 -15.77 23.41
C GLU A 196 6.04 -16.51 23.19
N LEU A 197 5.94 -17.33 22.14
CA LEU A 197 4.75 -18.17 21.87
C LEU A 197 4.50 -19.24 22.94
N PHE A 198 5.47 -19.52 23.81
CA PHE A 198 5.31 -20.47 24.92
C PHE A 198 5.04 -19.80 26.27
N GLU A 199 5.03 -18.48 26.33
CA GLU A 199 5.09 -17.72 27.59
C GLU A 199 3.94 -16.72 27.73
N SER A 200 3.52 -16.13 26.62
CA SER A 200 2.59 -15.01 26.58
C SER A 200 1.62 -15.14 25.40
N ASP A 201 0.42 -14.59 25.57
CA ASP A 201 -0.53 -14.36 24.47
C ASP A 201 -0.29 -13.00 23.77
N ASP A 202 0.60 -12.18 24.33
CA ASP A 202 1.05 -10.90 23.81
C ASP A 202 2.37 -11.10 23.04
N TYR A 203 2.26 -11.15 21.71
CA TYR A 203 3.36 -11.27 20.76
C TYR A 203 2.96 -10.63 19.43
N ASP A 204 3.94 -10.23 18.62
CA ASP A 204 3.74 -9.57 17.33
C ASP A 204 4.19 -10.46 16.15
N HIS A 205 4.40 -9.86 14.99
CA HIS A 205 4.85 -10.54 13.77
C HIS A 205 6.26 -11.08 13.83
N ARG A 206 7.08 -10.66 14.80
CA ARG A 206 8.50 -11.03 14.90
C ARG A 206 8.72 -12.49 15.27
N VAL A 207 7.65 -13.20 15.64
CA VAL A 207 7.64 -14.67 15.75
C VAL A 207 7.98 -15.34 14.40
N ASP A 208 7.58 -14.72 13.29
CA ASP A 208 7.87 -15.23 11.95
C ASP A 208 9.34 -15.04 11.58
N ASN A 209 9.98 -13.97 12.07
CA ASN A 209 11.40 -13.67 11.84
C ASN A 209 12.28 -14.72 12.55
N PHE A 210 11.90 -15.10 13.79
CA PHE A 210 12.55 -16.22 14.48
C PHE A 210 12.41 -17.53 13.71
N ALA A 211 11.19 -17.85 13.25
CA ALA A 211 10.92 -19.05 12.47
C ALA A 211 11.75 -19.07 11.17
N PHE A 212 11.84 -17.94 10.47
CA PHE A 212 12.67 -17.77 9.29
C PHE A 212 14.16 -18.00 9.59
N GLY A 213 14.68 -17.48 10.71
CA GLY A 213 16.04 -17.77 11.16
C GLY A 213 16.32 -19.25 11.35
N MET A 214 15.39 -19.99 11.97
CA MET A 214 15.51 -21.43 12.16
C MET A 214 15.45 -22.21 10.83
N ILE A 215 14.61 -21.79 9.88
CA ILE A 215 14.56 -22.36 8.53
C ILE A 215 15.87 -22.07 7.80
N MET A 216 16.38 -20.84 7.88
CA MET A 216 17.64 -20.43 7.25
C MET A 216 18.81 -21.25 7.78
N PHE A 217 18.88 -21.48 9.10
CA PHE A 217 19.87 -22.36 9.71
C PHE A 217 19.82 -23.77 9.11
N GLN A 218 18.63 -24.34 8.92
CA GLN A 218 18.48 -25.66 8.33
C GLN A 218 18.83 -25.68 6.83
N ILE A 219 18.56 -24.61 6.08
CA ILE A 219 19.01 -24.48 4.67
C ILE A 219 20.55 -24.48 4.59
N ILE A 220 21.21 -23.75 5.50
CA ILE A 220 22.66 -23.65 5.57
C ILE A 220 23.26 -25.01 5.89
N THR A 221 22.79 -25.64 6.96
CA THR A 221 23.45 -26.81 7.57
C THR A 221 22.94 -28.15 7.05
N GLY A 222 21.74 -28.19 6.47
CA GLY A 222 21.04 -29.42 6.07
C GLY A 222 20.54 -30.27 7.23
N ARG A 223 20.66 -29.82 8.48
CA ARG A 223 20.27 -30.54 9.71
C ARG A 223 19.23 -29.75 10.51
N PRO A 224 18.35 -30.42 11.29
CA PRO A 224 17.39 -29.72 12.13
C PRO A 224 18.10 -28.75 13.11
N PRO A 225 17.45 -27.62 13.48
CA PRO A 225 18.07 -26.62 14.37
C PRO A 225 18.49 -27.15 15.74
N TYR A 226 17.69 -28.07 16.29
CA TYR A 226 17.92 -28.64 17.61
C TYR A 226 17.96 -30.18 17.54
N GLU A 227 18.58 -30.79 18.54
CA GLU A 227 18.53 -32.23 18.77
C GLU A 227 17.61 -32.56 19.95
N GLY A 228 16.99 -33.73 19.92
CA GLY A 228 16.16 -34.25 21.00
C GLY A 228 14.65 -34.16 20.74
N GLY A 229 13.87 -34.58 21.74
CA GLY A 229 12.41 -34.59 21.66
C GLY A 229 11.76 -33.23 21.92
N PRO A 230 10.45 -33.08 21.67
CA PRO A 230 9.73 -31.80 21.76
C PRO A 230 9.96 -31.00 23.05
N LEU A 231 9.93 -31.66 24.21
CA LEU A 231 10.13 -31.02 25.52
C LEU A 231 11.57 -30.52 25.73
N GLN A 232 12.56 -31.24 25.20
CA GLN A 232 13.97 -30.84 25.29
C GLN A 232 14.22 -29.62 24.42
N VAL A 233 13.72 -29.63 23.19
CA VAL A 233 13.83 -28.50 22.25
C VAL A 233 13.13 -27.26 22.82
N MET A 234 11.90 -27.39 23.32
CA MET A 234 11.18 -26.30 23.98
C MET A 234 11.98 -25.70 25.14
N ARG A 235 12.56 -26.53 26.00
CA ARG A 235 13.39 -26.06 27.12
C ARG A 235 14.64 -25.33 26.64
N SER A 236 15.29 -25.82 25.59
CA SER A 236 16.46 -25.16 25.00
C SER A 236 16.10 -23.76 24.49
N ILE A 237 15.00 -23.63 23.74
CA ILE A 237 14.54 -22.36 23.19
C ILE A 237 14.23 -21.36 24.31
N LYS A 238 13.48 -21.77 25.34
CA LYS A 238 13.14 -20.95 26.52
C LYS A 238 14.37 -20.49 27.31
N ASN A 239 15.39 -21.34 27.41
CA ASN A 239 16.62 -21.00 28.12
C ASN A 239 17.62 -20.20 27.26
N ASN A 240 17.14 -19.59 26.17
CA ASN A 240 17.94 -18.83 25.21
C ASN A 240 19.14 -19.62 24.62
N ILE A 241 19.02 -20.95 24.51
CA ILE A 241 20.05 -21.78 23.85
C ILE A 241 19.79 -21.73 22.34
N ARG A 242 20.77 -21.27 21.57
CA ARG A 242 20.70 -21.17 20.10
C ARG A 242 21.59 -22.19 19.39
N PRO A 243 21.25 -22.63 18.17
CA PRO A 243 22.09 -23.51 17.37
C PRO A 243 23.47 -22.90 17.07
N LYS A 244 24.53 -23.73 17.09
CA LYS A 244 25.87 -23.28 16.70
C LYS A 244 25.95 -23.07 15.18
N ILE A 245 26.21 -21.83 14.75
CA ILE A 245 26.47 -21.47 13.35
C ILE A 245 27.82 -22.08 12.92
N PRO A 246 27.90 -22.73 11.73
CA PRO A 246 29.16 -23.24 11.20
C PRO A 246 30.19 -22.15 10.94
N ASP A 247 31.47 -22.43 11.20
CA ASP A 247 32.57 -21.46 11.03
C ASP A 247 32.81 -21.09 9.54
N ASP A 248 32.36 -21.94 8.61
CA ASP A 248 32.41 -21.75 7.16
C ASP A 248 31.14 -21.07 6.59
N CYS A 249 30.21 -20.64 7.46
CA CYS A 249 29.02 -19.91 7.04
C CYS A 249 29.41 -18.52 6.50
N CYS A 250 28.73 -18.09 5.43
CA CYS A 250 28.86 -16.73 4.91
C CYS A 250 28.63 -15.71 6.05
N PRO A 251 29.55 -14.74 6.29
CA PRO A 251 29.43 -13.78 7.38
C PRO A 251 28.10 -13.02 7.37
N LYS A 252 27.59 -12.69 6.17
CA LYS A 252 26.29 -12.03 5.98
C LYS A 252 25.13 -12.87 6.53
N LEU A 253 25.11 -14.17 6.23
CA LEU A 253 24.10 -15.10 6.74
C LEU A 253 24.28 -15.37 8.24
N ALA A 254 25.52 -15.42 8.72
CA ALA A 254 25.81 -15.62 10.14
C ALA A 254 25.29 -14.45 10.99
N HIS A 255 25.56 -13.20 10.60
CA HIS A 255 25.01 -12.02 11.27
C HIS A 255 23.48 -11.97 11.18
N MET A 256 22.91 -12.29 10.01
CA MET A 256 21.45 -12.32 9.87
C MET A 256 20.81 -13.39 10.76
N LEU A 257 21.41 -14.58 10.89
CA LEU A 257 20.94 -15.59 11.84
C LEU A 257 20.94 -15.05 13.27
N THR A 258 22.03 -14.39 13.69
CA THR A 258 22.13 -13.83 15.05
C THR A 258 21.03 -12.83 15.35
N ASP A 259 20.70 -11.96 14.39
CA ASP A 259 19.67 -10.95 14.58
C ASP A 259 18.26 -11.56 14.52
N LEU A 260 18.01 -12.52 13.63
CA LEU A 260 16.68 -13.14 13.45
C LEU A 260 16.16 -13.90 14.67
N TRP A 261 17.05 -14.51 15.45
CA TRP A 261 16.67 -15.34 16.60
C TRP A 261 17.00 -14.68 17.95
N ASP A 262 17.11 -13.35 17.99
CA ASP A 262 17.32 -12.61 19.24
C ASP A 262 16.22 -12.96 20.27
N GLU A 263 16.60 -12.94 21.54
CA GLU A 263 15.67 -13.19 22.65
C GLU A 263 14.59 -12.12 22.69
N ASN A 264 14.95 -10.85 22.47
CA ASN A 264 14.00 -9.75 22.41
C ASN A 264 13.38 -9.65 21.00
N PRO A 265 12.06 -9.83 20.84
CA PRO A 265 11.40 -9.74 19.54
C PRO A 265 11.65 -8.41 18.80
N THR A 266 11.75 -7.30 19.52
CA THR A 266 11.94 -5.96 18.93
C THR A 266 13.34 -5.74 18.35
N GLU A 267 14.34 -6.53 18.77
CA GLU A 267 15.71 -6.46 18.23
C GLU A 267 15.88 -7.29 16.95
N ARG A 268 14.91 -8.15 16.63
CA ARG A 268 14.92 -8.88 15.36
C ARG A 268 14.79 -7.87 14.22
N PRO A 269 15.27 -8.13 13.00
CA PRO A 269 15.12 -7.20 11.86
C PRO A 269 13.77 -7.39 11.18
N GLU A 270 13.21 -6.35 10.54
CA GLU A 270 11.98 -6.48 9.73
C GLU A 270 12.27 -7.20 8.41
N PHE A 271 11.25 -7.82 7.80
CA PHE A 271 11.44 -8.47 6.49
C PHE A 271 11.81 -7.50 5.37
N VAL A 272 11.38 -6.23 5.45
CA VAL A 272 11.84 -5.19 4.50
C VAL A 272 13.34 -4.95 4.60
N ASP A 273 13.90 -4.93 5.81
CA ASP A 273 15.35 -4.78 6.02
C ASP A 273 16.11 -6.01 5.54
N ILE A 274 15.58 -7.21 5.82
CA ILE A 274 16.16 -8.48 5.36
C ILE A 274 16.21 -8.52 3.83
N VAL A 275 15.10 -8.17 3.16
CA VAL A 275 15.02 -8.17 1.70
C VAL A 275 15.97 -7.14 1.10
N LYS A 276 16.04 -5.90 1.63
CA LYS A 276 17.03 -4.90 1.19
C LYS A 276 18.45 -5.39 1.39
N CYS A 277 18.75 -5.94 2.56
CA CYS A 277 20.05 -6.48 2.92
C CYS A 277 20.51 -7.60 1.96
N LEU A 278 19.60 -8.49 1.54
CA LEU A 278 19.88 -9.54 0.56
C LEU A 278 19.87 -9.03 -0.89
N ASN A 279 19.08 -8.02 -1.21
CA ASN A 279 19.00 -7.42 -2.54
C ASN A 279 20.26 -6.63 -2.89
N ASP A 280 20.78 -5.88 -1.91
CA ASP A 280 21.96 -5.03 -2.07
C ASP A 280 23.29 -5.80 -1.97
N TYR A 281 23.23 -7.09 -1.64
CA TYR A 281 24.39 -7.97 -1.53
C TYR A 281 24.71 -8.63 -2.88
N ASP A 282 25.84 -8.22 -3.45
CA ASP A 282 26.31 -8.62 -4.80
C ASP A 282 27.30 -9.79 -4.78
N GLU A 283 27.51 -10.42 -3.61
CA GLU A 283 28.34 -11.61 -3.44
C GLU A 283 27.48 -12.87 -3.24
N PRO A 284 28.00 -14.07 -3.57
CA PRO A 284 27.25 -15.31 -3.42
C PRO A 284 27.05 -15.69 -1.94
N LEU A 285 25.80 -15.93 -1.54
CA LEU A 285 25.45 -16.42 -0.20
C LEU A 285 26.03 -17.80 0.11
N PHE A 286 26.20 -18.63 -0.93
CA PHE A 286 26.81 -19.95 -0.86
C PHE A 286 27.87 -20.10 -1.97
N PRO A 287 29.02 -20.73 -1.69
CA PRO A 287 30.00 -21.03 -2.73
C PRO A 287 29.36 -21.82 -3.89
N GLY A 288 29.54 -21.33 -5.13
CA GLY A 288 28.97 -21.95 -6.34
C GLY A 288 27.54 -21.51 -6.68
N THR A 289 26.99 -20.48 -6.03
CA THR A 289 25.74 -19.84 -6.49
C THR A 289 25.94 -19.21 -7.87
N ASP A 290 25.07 -19.55 -8.81
CA ASP A 290 24.91 -18.86 -10.09
C ASP A 290 24.25 -17.49 -9.83
N MET A 291 25.08 -16.44 -9.85
CA MET A 291 24.65 -15.08 -9.51
C MET A 291 23.73 -14.48 -10.56
N ASP A 292 23.85 -14.83 -11.84
CA ASP A 292 22.98 -14.30 -12.89
C ASP A 292 21.55 -14.82 -12.71
N GLN A 293 21.40 -16.13 -12.49
CA GLN A 293 20.10 -16.73 -12.18
C GLN A 293 19.50 -16.19 -10.88
N TYR A 294 20.35 -15.95 -9.87
CA TYR A 294 19.90 -15.43 -8.59
C TYR A 294 19.45 -13.96 -8.69
N ILE A 295 20.21 -13.10 -9.39
CA ILE A 295 19.86 -11.69 -9.65
C ILE A 295 18.58 -11.61 -10.49
N GLN A 296 18.44 -12.44 -11.53
CA GLN A 296 17.23 -12.48 -12.35
C GLN A 296 15.99 -12.88 -11.54
N TYR A 297 16.13 -13.89 -10.67
CA TYR A 297 15.06 -14.30 -9.77
C TYR A 297 14.69 -13.16 -8.80
N ARG A 298 15.68 -12.58 -8.10
CA ARG A 298 15.46 -11.45 -7.18
C ARG A 298 14.77 -10.28 -7.88
N THR A 299 15.24 -9.88 -9.06
CA THR A 299 14.66 -8.79 -9.84
C THR A 299 13.20 -9.06 -10.21
N THR A 300 12.87 -10.30 -10.60
CA THR A 300 11.49 -10.70 -10.91
C THR A 300 10.59 -10.60 -9.68
N ILE A 301 11.04 -11.13 -8.54
CA ILE A 301 10.30 -11.08 -7.28
C ILE A 301 10.09 -9.61 -6.83
N MET A 302 11.13 -8.78 -6.90
CA MET A 302 11.09 -7.39 -6.46
C MET A 302 10.23 -6.47 -7.35
N LYS A 303 10.04 -6.80 -8.62
CA LYS A 303 9.10 -6.07 -9.51
C LYS A 303 7.64 -6.39 -9.24
N SER A 304 7.40 -7.49 -8.55
CA SER A 304 6.07 -8.06 -8.34
C SER A 304 5.57 -7.93 -6.91
N THR A 305 6.43 -7.44 -6.01
CA THR A 305 6.05 -7.03 -4.66
C THR A 305 5.16 -5.80 -4.70
N PHE A 306 4.06 -5.86 -3.98
CA PHE A 306 3.35 -4.66 -3.56
C PHE A 306 4.21 -3.95 -2.51
N MET A 307 5.05 -3.02 -2.97
CA MET A 307 5.85 -2.14 -2.13
C MET A 307 5.01 -0.93 -1.76
N THR A 308 5.06 -0.49 -0.51
CA THR A 308 4.54 0.82 -0.14
C THR A 308 5.44 1.91 -0.75
N ASP A 309 4.94 3.15 -0.88
CA ASP A 309 5.77 4.27 -1.35
C ASP A 309 7.02 4.45 -0.46
N ALA A 310 6.87 4.18 0.84
CA ALA A 310 7.97 4.18 1.80
C ALA A 310 8.98 3.06 1.55
N ASP A 311 8.53 1.86 1.14
CA ASP A 311 9.42 0.77 0.75
C ASP A 311 10.18 1.14 -0.53
N GLU A 312 9.50 1.69 -1.53
CA GLU A 312 10.16 2.12 -2.77
C GLU A 312 11.25 3.17 -2.52
N GLU A 313 10.95 4.19 -1.71
CA GLU A 313 11.92 5.19 -1.30
C GLU A 313 13.08 4.54 -0.54
N PHE A 314 12.78 3.59 0.35
CA PHE A 314 13.79 2.86 1.11
C PHE A 314 14.68 1.98 0.22
N PHE A 315 14.15 1.28 -0.78
CA PHE A 315 14.98 0.52 -1.73
C PHE A 315 15.82 1.42 -2.63
N LYS A 316 15.34 2.64 -2.94
CA LYS A 316 16.12 3.68 -3.66
C LYS A 316 17.19 4.34 -2.77
N SER A 317 17.09 4.21 -1.45
CA SER A 317 18.07 4.80 -0.53
C SER A 317 19.46 4.15 -0.68
N PRO A 318 20.56 4.93 -0.51
CA PRO A 318 21.92 4.43 -0.69
C PRO A 318 22.25 3.20 0.16
N LYS A 319 23.10 2.30 -0.35
CA LYS A 319 23.60 1.14 0.42
C LYS A 319 24.32 1.61 1.69
N ILE A 320 24.13 0.89 2.80
CA ILE A 320 24.86 1.13 4.05
C ILE A 320 26.35 0.86 3.78
N ASN A 321 27.19 1.88 3.85
CA ASN A 321 28.63 1.74 3.69
C ASN A 321 29.27 1.42 5.06
N ASP A 322 30.26 0.53 5.10
CA ASP A 322 31.03 0.22 6.32
C ASP A 322 31.68 1.49 6.92
N ASP A 323 31.96 2.49 6.08
CA ASP A 323 32.46 3.81 6.50
C ASP A 323 31.48 4.58 7.41
N ASP A 324 30.18 4.28 7.37
CA ASP A 324 29.15 5.00 8.13
C ASP A 324 28.95 4.49 9.57
N VAL A 325 29.46 3.29 9.88
CA VAL A 325 29.33 2.65 11.21
C VAL A 325 30.12 3.43 12.28
N GLY A 326 31.31 3.92 11.94
CA GLY A 326 32.13 4.75 12.83
C GLY A 326 31.46 6.08 13.19
N PRO A 327 31.02 6.89 12.21
CA PRO A 327 30.22 8.08 12.40
C PRO A 327 28.95 7.85 13.24
N TYR A 328 28.25 6.71 13.07
CA TYR A 328 27.09 6.37 13.88
C TYR A 328 27.46 6.18 15.35
N LYS A 329 28.51 5.41 15.64
CA LYS A 329 28.99 5.20 17.02
C LYS A 329 29.37 6.51 17.70
N ALA A 330 30.05 7.41 16.99
CA ALA A 330 30.42 8.72 17.51
C ALA A 330 29.20 9.61 17.80
N ALA A 331 28.23 9.66 16.87
CA ALA A 331 26.98 10.37 17.06
C ALA A 331 26.20 9.81 18.27
N LYS A 332 26.14 8.48 18.42
CA LYS A 332 25.48 7.80 19.55
C LYS A 332 26.12 8.15 20.89
N ALA A 333 27.44 8.28 20.94
CA ALA A 333 28.14 8.72 22.15
C ALA A 333 27.79 10.17 22.53
N GLY A 334 27.78 11.08 21.55
CA GLY A 334 27.39 12.48 21.78
C GLY A 334 25.92 12.64 22.17
N ALA A 335 25.03 11.86 21.56
CA ALA A 335 23.60 11.85 21.90
C ALA A 335 23.37 11.37 23.34
N LYS A 336 24.10 10.34 23.79
CA LYS A 336 24.08 9.87 25.19
C LYS A 336 24.64 10.92 26.17
N ALA A 337 25.51 11.81 25.72
CA ALA A 337 26.05 12.90 26.51
C ALA A 337 25.10 14.12 26.60
N GLY A 338 23.91 14.07 25.99
CA GLY A 338 22.89 15.12 26.07
C GLY A 338 22.95 16.16 24.96
N ASP A 339 23.76 15.98 23.91
CA ASP A 339 23.85 16.93 22.79
C ASP A 339 22.65 16.75 21.83
N PRO A 340 21.73 17.74 21.72
CA PRO A 340 20.54 17.63 20.86
C PRO A 340 20.87 17.50 19.37
N SER A 341 21.98 18.09 18.91
CA SER A 341 22.42 17.95 17.52
C SER A 341 22.89 16.54 17.22
N GLN A 342 23.51 15.87 18.19
CA GLN A 342 23.88 14.47 18.05
C GLN A 342 22.67 13.54 18.19
N MET A 343 21.69 13.86 19.04
CA MET A 343 20.43 13.13 19.11
C MET A 343 19.71 13.13 17.75
N ILE A 344 19.61 14.28 17.09
CA ILE A 344 19.04 14.39 15.74
C ILE A 344 19.87 13.62 14.73
N LYS A 345 21.20 13.68 14.83
CA LYS A 345 22.08 12.91 13.94
C LYS A 345 21.85 11.40 14.09
N VAL A 346 21.77 10.91 15.32
CA VAL A 346 21.44 9.50 15.61
C VAL A 346 20.04 9.16 15.10
N ALA A 347 19.06 10.02 15.33
CA ALA A 347 17.70 9.84 14.86
C ALA A 347 17.64 9.71 13.34
N ARG A 348 18.27 10.63 12.60
CA ARG A 348 18.37 10.58 11.12
C ARG A 348 19.09 9.33 10.63
N MET A 349 20.18 8.93 11.30
CA MET A 349 20.93 7.73 10.94
C MET A 349 20.10 6.46 11.16
N LYS A 350 19.32 6.41 12.25
CA LYS A 350 18.36 5.34 12.54
C LYS A 350 17.14 5.35 11.59
N GLU A 351 16.62 6.52 11.27
CA GLU A 351 15.50 6.71 10.32
C GLU A 351 15.87 6.22 8.91
N LYS A 352 17.12 6.47 8.49
CA LYS A 352 17.64 6.14 7.15
C LYS A 352 18.43 4.83 7.07
N GLY A 353 18.71 4.20 8.22
CA GLY A 353 19.61 3.04 8.28
C GLY A 353 21.06 3.34 7.87
N VAL A 354 21.57 4.55 8.11
CA VAL A 354 22.95 4.91 7.77
C VAL A 354 23.86 4.58 8.95
N GLY A 355 24.85 3.70 8.76
CA GLY A 355 25.78 3.26 9.82
C GLY A 355 25.16 2.40 10.93
N THR A 356 23.88 2.06 10.81
CA THR A 356 23.08 1.21 11.70
C THR A 356 21.94 0.59 10.89
N LEU A 357 21.34 -0.50 11.37
CA LEU A 357 20.03 -0.93 10.85
C LEU A 357 18.99 0.19 11.03
N ARG A 358 18.09 0.31 10.04
CA ARG A 358 16.96 1.23 10.10
C ARG A 358 16.07 0.83 11.26
N ASP A 359 15.66 1.81 12.04
CA ASP A 359 14.86 1.61 13.24
C ASP A 359 14.17 2.95 13.53
N VAL A 360 12.96 3.03 12.99
CA VAL A 360 12.15 4.24 12.92
C VAL A 360 11.57 4.60 14.29
N GLU A 361 11.28 3.59 15.13
CA GLU A 361 10.83 3.79 16.51
C GLU A 361 11.91 4.41 17.38
N GLN A 362 13.13 3.87 17.34
CA GLN A 362 14.24 4.48 18.07
C GLN A 362 14.63 5.84 17.48
N ALA A 363 14.48 6.03 16.16
CA ALA A 363 14.63 7.36 15.56
C ALA A 363 13.62 8.34 16.17
N PHE A 364 12.35 7.94 16.30
CA PHE A 364 11.30 8.74 16.94
C PHE A 364 11.66 9.08 18.38
N GLU A 365 12.11 8.12 19.18
CA GLU A 365 12.53 8.41 20.56
C GLU A 365 13.66 9.43 20.64
N TRP A 366 14.66 9.34 19.75
CA TRP A 366 15.76 10.31 19.71
C TRP A 366 15.28 11.68 19.24
N TYR A 367 14.33 11.75 18.30
CA TYR A 367 13.68 13.01 17.94
C TYR A 367 12.88 13.59 19.13
N CYS A 368 12.12 12.78 19.87
CA CYS A 368 11.43 13.23 21.09
C CYS A 368 12.42 13.79 22.12
N LYS A 369 13.50 13.06 22.42
CA LYS A 369 14.55 13.51 23.34
C LYS A 369 15.17 14.84 22.87
N ALA A 370 15.44 15.00 21.58
CA ALA A 370 15.96 16.26 21.04
C ALA A 370 14.92 17.40 21.09
N ALA A 371 13.64 17.10 20.87
CA ALA A 371 12.53 18.05 20.98
C ALA A 371 12.33 18.52 22.42
N ASP A 372 12.49 17.64 23.41
CA ASP A 372 12.46 17.98 24.85
C ASP A 372 13.57 18.96 25.23
N HIS A 373 14.69 18.95 24.51
CA HIS A 373 15.76 19.95 24.64
C HIS A 373 15.49 21.25 23.86
N GLY A 374 14.27 21.44 23.36
CA GLY A 374 13.83 22.66 22.68
C GLY A 374 14.28 22.77 21.22
N ASN A 375 14.76 21.68 20.59
CA ASN A 375 15.20 21.72 19.21
C ASN A 375 14.01 21.74 18.24
N ALA A 376 13.93 22.78 17.42
CA ALA A 376 12.80 23.03 16.53
C ALA A 376 12.70 22.05 15.35
N GLU A 377 13.83 21.59 14.81
CA GLU A 377 13.85 20.54 13.79
C GLU A 377 13.30 19.22 14.36
N ALA A 378 13.74 18.87 15.57
CA ALA A 378 13.28 17.66 16.23
C ALA A 378 11.77 17.70 16.51
N MET A 379 11.24 18.85 16.96
CA MET A 379 9.79 19.05 17.11
C MET A 379 9.04 18.84 15.80
N TYR A 380 9.55 19.40 14.69
CA TYR A 380 8.94 19.19 13.37
C TYR A 380 8.98 17.72 12.94
N LYS A 381 10.09 17.04 13.19
CA LYS A 381 10.19 15.59 12.96
C LYS A 381 9.16 14.83 13.79
N VAL A 382 9.07 15.08 15.09
CA VAL A 382 8.04 14.46 15.96
C VAL A 382 6.63 14.70 15.43
N ALA A 383 6.32 15.92 14.94
CA ALA A 383 5.04 16.21 14.29
C ALA A 383 4.81 15.27 13.09
N ASN A 384 5.77 15.14 12.18
CA ASN A 384 5.65 14.26 11.01
C ASN A 384 5.42 12.79 11.40
N PHE A 385 6.05 12.31 12.47
CA PHE A 385 5.79 10.96 13.00
C PHE A 385 4.34 10.78 13.46
N TYR A 386 3.76 11.79 14.13
CA TYR A 386 2.36 11.77 14.53
C TYR A 386 1.38 11.85 13.35
N SER A 387 1.72 12.61 12.31
CA SER A 387 0.94 12.66 11.08
C SER A 387 0.95 11.34 10.31
N LEU A 388 2.04 10.58 10.38
CA LEU A 388 2.17 9.28 9.73
C LEU A 388 1.58 8.13 10.56
N GLY A 389 1.44 8.31 11.88
CA GLY A 389 0.85 7.31 12.78
C GLY A 389 1.81 6.20 13.19
N ILE A 390 3.09 6.53 13.37
CA ILE A 390 4.13 5.53 13.68
C ILE A 390 4.02 5.01 15.13
N GLU A 391 3.53 5.81 16.08
CA GLU A 391 3.26 5.36 17.45
C GLU A 391 1.97 4.50 17.45
N ASN A 392 2.11 3.17 17.56
CA ASN A 392 1.00 2.18 17.58
C ASN A 392 0.15 2.06 16.30
N GLY A 393 0.62 2.58 15.16
CA GLY A 393 -0.12 2.51 13.89
C GLY A 393 -1.29 3.49 13.80
N ILE A 394 -1.47 4.40 14.76
CA ILE A 394 -2.60 5.33 14.83
C ILE A 394 -2.09 6.77 14.72
N LYS A 395 -2.56 7.49 13.70
CA LYS A 395 -2.31 8.93 13.54
C LYS A 395 -2.85 9.70 14.75
N ASN A 396 -2.10 10.70 15.18
CA ASN A 396 -2.53 11.59 16.26
C ASN A 396 -2.50 13.04 15.78
N ASP A 397 -3.63 13.50 15.24
CA ASP A 397 -3.76 14.83 14.65
C ASP A 397 -3.56 15.95 15.71
N GLU A 398 -3.98 15.71 16.96
CA GLU A 398 -3.79 16.66 18.07
C GLU A 398 -2.30 16.87 18.37
N LYS A 399 -1.53 15.78 18.54
CA LYS A 399 -0.09 15.85 18.78
C LYS A 399 0.68 16.34 17.56
N TYR A 400 0.28 15.95 16.35
CA TYR A 400 0.85 16.49 15.11
C TYR A 400 0.78 18.02 15.13
N LEU A 401 -0.42 18.56 15.37
CA LEU A 401 -0.65 19.99 15.41
C LEU A 401 0.14 20.67 16.54
N GLU A 402 0.15 20.08 17.75
CA GLU A 402 0.86 20.61 18.90
C GLU A 402 2.36 20.77 18.62
N TYR A 403 3.02 19.72 18.12
CA TYR A 403 4.46 19.74 17.83
C TYR A 403 4.79 20.61 16.62
N LEU A 404 3.93 20.64 15.60
CA LEU A 404 4.09 21.51 14.45
C LEU A 404 4.03 23.00 14.86
N GLN A 405 3.06 23.36 15.69
CA GLN A 405 2.94 24.72 16.22
C GLN A 405 4.15 25.08 17.08
N LYS A 406 4.61 24.19 17.98
CA LYS A 406 5.84 24.40 18.77
C LYS A 406 7.07 24.66 17.90
N ALA A 407 7.24 23.89 16.81
CA ALA A 407 8.33 24.08 15.87
C ALA A 407 8.22 25.42 15.11
N SER A 408 7.00 25.79 14.70
CA SER A 408 6.70 27.07 14.05
C SER A 408 7.01 28.27 14.97
N ASP A 409 6.60 28.21 16.24
CA ASP A 409 6.88 29.24 17.26
C ASP A 409 8.38 29.40 17.54
N LYS A 410 9.17 28.33 17.32
CA LYS A 410 10.64 28.34 17.37
C LYS A 410 11.29 28.82 16.07
N ASN A 411 10.51 29.34 15.12
CA ASN A 411 10.92 29.82 13.81
C ASN A 411 11.57 28.75 12.92
N TYR A 412 11.13 27.49 12.99
CA TYR A 412 11.61 26.45 12.07
C TYR A 412 10.91 26.57 10.70
N PRO A 413 11.63 26.87 9.60
CA PRO A 413 11.02 27.20 8.31
C PRO A 413 9.98 26.20 7.77
N PRO A 414 10.26 24.88 7.71
CA PRO A 414 9.27 23.91 7.24
C PRO A 414 8.00 23.90 8.10
N ALA A 415 8.14 24.01 9.42
CA ALA A 415 7.00 24.03 10.33
C ALA A 415 6.14 25.28 10.17
N ILE A 416 6.75 26.44 9.87
CA ILE A 416 6.00 27.67 9.61
C ILE A 416 5.13 27.50 8.36
N VAL A 417 5.69 26.97 7.27
CA VAL A 417 4.98 26.78 6.00
C VAL A 417 3.82 25.79 6.17
N ASP A 418 4.07 24.64 6.80
CA ASP A 418 3.05 23.62 7.02
C ASP A 418 1.95 24.10 7.96
N TYR A 419 2.29 24.79 9.05
CA TYR A 419 1.30 25.37 9.97
C TYR A 419 0.47 26.47 9.29
N ALA A 420 1.10 27.33 8.49
CA ALA A 420 0.39 28.33 7.69
C ALA A 420 -0.59 27.68 6.71
N PHE A 421 -0.23 26.55 6.12
CA PHE A 421 -1.13 25.77 5.26
C PHE A 421 -2.32 25.22 6.03
N LEU A 422 -2.13 24.67 7.25
CA LEU A 422 -3.24 24.21 8.07
C LEU A 422 -4.20 25.35 8.45
N LEU A 423 -3.67 26.52 8.80
CA LEU A 423 -4.48 27.72 9.08
C LEU A 423 -5.26 28.18 7.84
N LEU A 424 -4.66 28.08 6.65
CA LEU A 424 -5.33 28.43 5.39
C LEU A 424 -6.50 27.48 5.09
N GLN A 425 -6.34 26.18 5.34
CA GLN A 425 -7.35 25.15 5.03
C GLN A 425 -8.37 24.93 6.16
N GLY A 426 -8.05 25.31 7.40
CA GLY A 426 -8.88 24.99 8.57
C GLY A 426 -8.82 23.51 8.99
N TYR A 427 -7.71 22.82 8.71
CA TYR A 427 -7.55 21.40 9.05
C TYR A 427 -6.98 21.22 10.45
N GLY A 428 -7.78 20.70 11.38
CA GLY A 428 -7.41 20.53 12.79
C GLY A 428 -7.27 21.83 13.58
N VAL A 429 -7.24 22.98 12.91
CA VAL A 429 -7.23 24.33 13.48
C VAL A 429 -8.37 25.15 12.90
N ALA A 430 -8.83 26.16 13.64
CA ALA A 430 -9.74 27.15 13.09
C ALA A 430 -9.05 27.86 11.90
N GLN A 431 -9.80 28.05 10.80
CA GLN A 431 -9.28 28.75 9.63
C GLN A 431 -8.92 30.19 9.99
N ASP A 432 -7.71 30.61 9.63
CA ASP A 432 -7.19 31.96 9.86
C ASP A 432 -6.33 32.38 8.65
N ILE A 433 -7.02 32.92 7.64
CA ILE A 433 -6.40 33.31 6.37
C ILE A 433 -5.42 34.47 6.57
N GLU A 434 -5.72 35.41 7.46
CA GLU A 434 -4.85 36.57 7.73
C GLU A 434 -3.52 36.13 8.34
N LYS A 435 -3.58 35.27 9.37
CA LYS A 435 -2.37 34.72 9.99
C LYS A 435 -1.60 33.81 9.03
N ALA A 436 -2.29 33.00 8.22
CA ALA A 436 -1.65 32.19 7.18
C ALA A 436 -0.91 33.09 6.18
N GLN A 437 -1.54 34.17 5.70
CA GLN A 437 -0.92 35.13 4.80
C GLN A 437 0.29 35.83 5.42
N GLU A 438 0.25 36.20 6.71
CA GLU A 438 1.39 36.76 7.43
C GLU A 438 2.57 35.78 7.45
N LEU A 439 2.33 34.53 7.82
CA LEU A 439 3.36 33.49 7.88
C LEU A 439 3.93 33.17 6.49
N PHE A 440 3.09 33.03 5.47
CA PHE A 440 3.56 32.84 4.10
C PHE A 440 4.33 34.06 3.59
N THR A 441 3.92 35.29 3.91
CA THR A 441 4.67 36.51 3.57
C THR A 441 6.05 36.52 4.21
N LYS A 442 6.14 36.13 5.49
CA LYS A 442 7.43 35.98 6.17
C LYS A 442 8.33 34.96 5.48
N MET A 443 7.79 33.81 5.08
CA MET A 443 8.55 32.70 4.48
C MET A 443 8.88 32.92 2.99
N ALA A 444 8.02 33.61 2.25
CA ALA A 444 8.19 33.86 0.82
C ALA A 444 9.33 34.85 0.52
N ASN A 445 9.64 35.72 1.48
CA ASN A 445 10.63 36.79 1.35
C ASN A 445 11.99 36.41 1.98
N PRO A 446 13.09 37.12 1.63
CA PRO A 446 14.38 36.94 2.30
C PRO A 446 14.29 37.15 3.82
N PRO A 447 15.05 36.40 4.64
CA PRO A 447 16.13 35.50 4.24
C PRO A 447 15.69 34.08 3.84
N TYR A 448 14.42 33.73 3.97
CA TYR A 448 13.95 32.36 3.74
C TYR A 448 13.73 32.06 2.26
N SER A 449 13.04 32.95 1.55
CA SER A 449 12.74 32.81 0.11
C SER A 449 12.16 31.44 -0.24
N ASP A 450 11.29 30.91 0.61
CA ASP A 450 10.73 29.56 0.48
C ASP A 450 9.79 29.48 -0.75
N PRO A 451 10.04 28.56 -1.71
CA PRO A 451 9.26 28.49 -2.94
C PRO A 451 7.79 28.11 -2.72
N GLU A 452 7.51 27.25 -1.74
CA GLU A 452 6.15 26.80 -1.45
C GLU A 452 5.36 27.93 -0.78
N ALA A 453 5.99 28.68 0.12
CA ALA A 453 5.39 29.88 0.69
C ALA A 453 5.12 30.96 -0.37
N GLN A 454 6.03 31.16 -1.32
CA GLN A 454 5.80 32.07 -2.47
C GLN A 454 4.57 31.63 -3.26
N TYR A 455 4.47 30.34 -3.56
CA TYR A 455 3.34 29.78 -4.30
C TYR A 455 2.01 29.91 -3.55
N ARG A 456 1.96 29.53 -2.27
CA ARG A 456 0.77 29.65 -1.42
C ARG A 456 0.35 31.10 -1.19
N LEU A 457 1.32 32.00 -1.00
CA LEU A 457 1.04 33.43 -0.90
C LEU A 457 0.46 33.99 -2.19
N ALA A 458 0.99 33.58 -3.34
CA ALA A 458 0.44 33.96 -4.64
C ALA A 458 -1.02 33.51 -4.77
N GLN A 459 -1.34 32.27 -4.39
CA GLN A 459 -2.72 31.74 -4.39
C GLN A 459 -3.68 32.58 -3.53
N ILE A 460 -3.26 32.98 -2.33
CA ILE A 460 -4.05 33.87 -1.46
C ILE A 460 -4.28 35.22 -2.14
N LEU A 461 -3.25 35.76 -2.78
CA LEU A 461 -3.27 37.08 -3.39
C LEU A 461 -4.00 37.14 -4.74
N GLU A 462 -4.32 36.01 -5.39
CA GLU A 462 -4.91 36.00 -6.74
C GLU A 462 -6.16 36.87 -6.88
N THR A 463 -7.00 36.91 -5.85
CA THR A 463 -8.26 37.66 -5.87
C THR A 463 -8.13 39.06 -5.27
N THR A 464 -7.23 39.25 -4.31
CA THR A 464 -7.07 40.52 -3.57
C THR A 464 -6.04 41.45 -4.20
N ASP A 465 -4.91 40.90 -4.66
CA ASP A 465 -3.87 41.63 -5.39
C ASP A 465 -3.22 40.72 -6.46
N PRO A 466 -3.91 40.54 -7.61
CA PRO A 466 -3.42 39.65 -8.64
C PRO A 466 -2.07 40.08 -9.24
N LYS A 467 -1.70 41.36 -9.16
CA LYS A 467 -0.39 41.83 -9.64
C LYS A 467 0.73 41.34 -8.74
N GLU A 468 0.50 41.36 -7.43
CA GLU A 468 1.46 40.83 -6.46
C GLU A 468 1.53 39.31 -6.51
N ALA A 469 0.39 38.63 -6.70
CA ALA A 469 0.35 37.18 -6.91
C ALA A 469 1.25 36.73 -8.07
N VAL A 470 1.19 37.42 -9.21
CA VAL A 470 2.06 37.16 -10.37
C VAL A 470 3.55 37.24 -10.02
N LYS A 471 3.96 38.19 -9.17
CA LYS A 471 5.36 38.32 -8.75
C LYS A 471 5.80 37.11 -7.93
N PHE A 472 4.97 36.68 -6.98
CA PHE A 472 5.29 35.53 -6.13
C PHE A 472 5.26 34.22 -6.93
N TYR A 473 4.36 34.06 -7.90
CA TYR A 473 4.42 32.95 -8.84
C TYR A 473 5.72 32.94 -9.66
N ASP A 474 6.14 34.09 -10.20
CA ASP A 474 7.42 34.20 -10.93
C ASP A 474 8.62 33.86 -10.03
N MET A 475 8.61 34.27 -8.76
CA MET A 475 9.62 33.88 -7.78
C MET A 475 9.64 32.36 -7.54
N ALA A 476 8.49 31.74 -7.30
CA ALA A 476 8.37 30.30 -7.07
C ALA A 476 8.85 29.50 -8.30
N ILE A 477 8.49 29.93 -9.51
CA ILE A 477 8.93 29.33 -10.77
C ILE A 477 10.46 29.43 -10.91
N LYS A 478 11.05 30.60 -10.65
CA LYS A 478 12.51 30.80 -10.69
C LYS A 478 13.25 29.96 -9.66
N ALA A 479 12.63 29.67 -8.52
CA ALA A 479 13.16 28.78 -7.50
C ALA A 479 12.93 27.28 -7.82
N GLY A 480 12.31 26.97 -8.95
CA GLY A 480 12.14 25.60 -9.45
C GLY A 480 10.82 24.93 -9.04
N LEU A 481 9.91 25.63 -8.35
CA LEU A 481 8.60 25.08 -8.01
C LEU A 481 7.69 25.07 -9.23
N MET A 482 7.65 23.91 -9.89
CA MET A 482 6.94 23.79 -11.16
C MET A 482 5.42 23.88 -11.05
N GLY A 483 4.84 23.61 -9.89
CA GLY A 483 3.39 23.75 -9.65
C GLY A 483 2.87 25.15 -9.95
N ALA A 484 3.66 26.18 -9.63
CA ALA A 484 3.35 27.57 -9.91
C ALA A 484 3.23 27.90 -11.41
N ASN A 485 3.83 27.10 -12.31
CA ASN A 485 3.72 27.33 -13.76
C ASN A 485 2.29 27.25 -14.26
N VAL A 486 1.46 26.36 -13.70
CA VAL A 486 0.09 26.19 -14.16
C VAL A 486 -0.72 27.43 -13.84
N ASP A 487 -0.70 27.87 -12.59
CA ASP A 487 -1.47 29.04 -12.14
C ASP A 487 -0.96 30.33 -12.78
N TYR A 488 0.37 30.54 -12.82
CA TYR A 488 0.98 31.66 -13.52
C TYR A 488 0.55 31.74 -15.00
N ALA A 489 0.58 30.61 -15.69
CA ALA A 489 0.19 30.59 -17.08
C ALA A 489 -1.32 30.79 -17.25
N LEU A 490 -2.18 30.28 -16.35
CA LEU A 490 -3.60 30.63 -16.36
C LEU A 490 -3.82 32.13 -16.14
N MET A 491 -3.06 32.78 -15.25
CA MET A 491 -3.11 34.24 -15.09
C MET A 491 -2.70 34.96 -16.38
N LEU A 492 -1.65 34.49 -17.06
CA LEU A 492 -1.16 35.04 -18.33
C LEU A 492 -2.15 34.84 -19.49
N LEU A 493 -2.82 33.69 -19.55
CA LEU A 493 -3.85 33.37 -20.53
C LEU A 493 -5.09 34.27 -20.36
N ASN A 494 -5.47 34.56 -19.11
CA ASN A 494 -6.65 35.35 -18.80
C ASN A 494 -6.37 36.86 -18.67
N GLY A 495 -5.11 37.27 -18.59
CA GLY A 495 -4.73 38.67 -18.36
C GLY A 495 -5.01 39.17 -16.94
N ILE A 496 -4.97 38.27 -15.95
CA ILE A 496 -5.23 38.57 -14.53
C ILE A 496 -3.91 38.98 -13.90
N GLY A 497 -3.78 40.23 -13.43
CA GLY A 497 -2.55 40.73 -12.78
C GLY A 497 -1.34 40.94 -13.69
N ILE A 498 -1.33 40.34 -14.88
CA ILE A 498 -0.29 40.42 -15.91
C ILE A 498 -0.94 40.67 -17.29
N PRO A 499 -0.31 41.41 -18.22
CA PRO A 499 -0.87 41.59 -19.56
C PRO A 499 -1.13 40.24 -20.25
N LYS A 500 -2.32 40.10 -20.83
CA LYS A 500 -2.74 38.87 -21.50
C LYS A 500 -1.77 38.47 -22.61
N ASN A 501 -1.26 37.24 -22.56
CA ASN A 501 -0.37 36.66 -23.57
C ASN A 501 -0.68 35.17 -23.76
N GLU A 502 -1.60 34.89 -24.68
CA GLU A 502 -2.07 33.52 -24.94
C GLU A 502 -0.97 32.57 -25.45
N PRO A 503 -0.14 32.94 -26.46
CA PRO A 503 0.92 32.07 -26.94
C PRO A 503 1.90 31.65 -25.85
N GLU A 504 2.31 32.60 -25.00
CA GLU A 504 3.27 32.32 -23.92
C GLU A 504 2.63 31.49 -22.79
N GLY A 505 1.38 31.77 -22.42
CA GLY A 505 0.66 30.97 -21.42
C GLY A 505 0.51 29.51 -21.85
N ILE A 506 0.16 29.27 -23.13
CA ILE A 506 0.08 27.91 -23.69
C ILE A 506 1.46 27.25 -23.72
N ARG A 507 2.52 27.99 -24.09
CA ARG A 507 3.89 27.48 -24.08
C ARG A 507 4.30 26.98 -22.70
N ILE A 508 4.03 27.76 -21.65
CA ILE A 508 4.34 27.40 -20.25
C ILE A 508 3.51 26.18 -19.81
N LEU A 509 2.20 26.15 -20.10
CA LEU A 509 1.35 24.98 -19.84
C LEU A 509 1.89 23.72 -20.54
N THR A 510 2.34 23.85 -21.78
CA THR A 510 2.88 22.74 -22.58
C THR A 510 4.16 22.20 -21.96
N GLN A 511 5.09 23.08 -21.54
CA GLN A 511 6.30 22.67 -20.84
C GLN A 511 6.03 21.95 -19.51
N ALA A 512 5.00 22.38 -18.78
CA ALA A 512 4.57 21.67 -17.58
C ALA A 512 3.96 20.30 -17.94
N ALA A 513 3.10 20.23 -18.96
CA ALA A 513 2.50 18.97 -19.40
C ALA A 513 3.53 17.95 -19.89
N ASP A 514 4.56 18.39 -20.64
CA ASP A 514 5.66 17.54 -21.14
C ASP A 514 6.50 16.94 -20.02
N LYS A 515 6.54 17.60 -18.85
CA LYS A 515 7.16 17.08 -17.62
C LYS A 515 6.22 16.22 -16.77
N GLY A 516 5.02 15.92 -17.27
CA GLY A 516 4.04 15.06 -16.61
C GLY A 516 3.15 15.75 -15.58
N PHE A 517 3.08 17.09 -15.53
CA PHE A 517 2.22 17.78 -14.56
C PHE A 517 0.73 17.53 -14.88
N PRO A 518 -0.04 16.89 -13.99
CA PRO A 518 -1.38 16.42 -14.33
C PRO A 518 -2.37 17.55 -14.61
N MET A 519 -2.32 18.63 -13.82
CA MET A 519 -3.18 19.80 -14.00
C MET A 519 -2.86 20.56 -15.30
N ALA A 520 -1.59 20.60 -15.72
CA ALA A 520 -1.21 21.17 -17.00
C ALA A 520 -1.79 20.37 -18.17
N ASN A 521 -1.68 19.04 -18.11
CA ASN A 521 -2.31 18.13 -19.05
C ASN A 521 -3.84 18.35 -19.09
N TYR A 522 -4.52 18.37 -17.95
CA TYR A 522 -5.95 18.63 -17.90
C TYR A 522 -6.35 19.98 -18.52
N ASN A 523 -5.63 21.06 -18.20
CA ASN A 523 -5.92 22.38 -18.74
C ASN A 523 -5.67 22.45 -20.26
N LEU A 524 -4.61 21.85 -20.79
CA LEU A 524 -4.43 21.73 -22.25
C LEU A 524 -5.53 20.90 -22.90
N GLY A 525 -5.95 19.81 -22.25
CA GLY A 525 -7.10 19.01 -22.65
C GLY A 525 -8.35 19.87 -22.85
N ARG A 526 -8.64 20.77 -21.90
CA ARG A 526 -9.76 21.73 -21.97
C ARG A 526 -9.58 22.79 -23.06
N ILE A 527 -8.37 23.32 -23.22
CA ILE A 527 -8.08 24.34 -24.24
C ILE A 527 -8.39 23.81 -25.64
N TYR A 528 -7.92 22.59 -25.95
CA TYR A 528 -8.19 21.93 -27.22
C TYR A 528 -9.62 21.35 -27.33
N GLU A 529 -10.34 21.16 -26.22
CA GLU A 529 -11.76 20.74 -26.24
C GLU A 529 -12.71 21.89 -26.60
N SER A 530 -12.44 23.12 -26.12
CA SER A 530 -13.46 24.19 -26.04
C SER A 530 -13.12 25.49 -26.80
N HIS A 531 -12.18 25.47 -27.75
CA HIS A 531 -11.74 26.65 -28.51
C HIS A 531 -11.28 27.83 -27.61
N LEU A 532 -10.54 27.53 -26.53
CA LEU A 532 -10.09 28.57 -25.61
C LEU A 532 -8.81 29.24 -26.10
N TYR A 533 -8.63 30.52 -25.78
CA TYR A 533 -7.40 31.28 -26.01
C TYR A 533 -6.90 31.25 -27.47
N ASN A 534 -7.84 31.41 -28.42
CA ASN A 534 -7.58 31.38 -29.86
C ASN A 534 -6.93 30.09 -30.37
N GLN A 535 -7.03 28.98 -29.63
CA GLN A 535 -6.62 27.66 -30.10
C GLN A 535 -7.78 26.97 -30.81
N SER A 536 -7.54 26.47 -32.01
CA SER A 536 -8.50 25.61 -32.70
C SER A 536 -8.78 24.36 -31.87
N THR A 537 -10.04 23.91 -31.89
CA THR A 537 -10.41 22.63 -31.28
C THR A 537 -9.65 21.49 -31.94
N ASP A 538 -9.14 20.58 -31.13
CA ASP A 538 -8.37 19.42 -31.57
C ASP A 538 -8.70 18.25 -30.65
N SER A 539 -9.70 17.47 -31.07
CA SER A 539 -10.26 16.36 -30.28
C SER A 539 -9.21 15.31 -29.94
N GLU A 540 -8.28 15.03 -30.86
CA GLU A 540 -7.20 14.05 -30.64
C GLU A 540 -6.19 14.55 -29.63
N LYS A 541 -5.73 15.81 -29.72
CA LYS A 541 -4.86 16.41 -28.70
C LYS A 541 -5.55 16.50 -27.36
N SER A 542 -6.81 16.95 -27.34
CA SER A 542 -7.59 17.03 -26.11
C SER A 542 -7.64 15.68 -25.39
N LEU A 543 -7.97 14.61 -26.14
CA LEU A 543 -8.02 13.26 -25.60
C LEU A 543 -6.64 12.77 -25.13
N LYS A 544 -5.57 13.05 -25.89
CA LYS A 544 -4.19 12.71 -25.50
C LYS A 544 -3.82 13.34 -24.16
N TYR A 545 -4.13 14.62 -23.97
CA TYR A 545 -3.85 15.33 -22.73
C TYR A 545 -4.71 14.85 -21.57
N TYR A 546 -6.00 14.56 -21.79
CA TYR A 546 -6.83 13.94 -20.75
C TYR A 546 -6.36 12.54 -20.37
N LYS A 547 -5.87 11.74 -21.33
CA LYS A 547 -5.22 10.47 -21.06
C LYS A 547 -3.99 10.65 -20.18
N ALA A 548 -3.09 11.57 -20.53
CA ALA A 548 -1.88 11.84 -19.73
C ALA A 548 -2.21 12.30 -18.31
N ALA A 549 -3.25 13.12 -18.13
CA ALA A 549 -3.75 13.49 -16.80
C ALA A 549 -4.33 12.29 -16.03
N ALA A 550 -5.05 11.39 -16.71
CA ALA A 550 -5.60 10.17 -16.13
C ALA A 550 -4.52 9.15 -15.75
N ASP A 551 -3.48 9.00 -16.58
CA ASP A 551 -2.32 8.13 -16.33
C ASP A 551 -1.54 8.58 -15.07
N ALA A 552 -1.55 9.88 -14.78
CA ALA A 552 -1.00 10.47 -13.57
C ALA A 552 -2.03 10.59 -12.42
N GLU A 553 -3.13 9.85 -12.52
CA GLU A 553 -4.18 9.70 -11.50
C GLU A 553 -4.89 10.99 -11.04
N LEU A 554 -4.86 12.06 -11.86
CA LEU A 554 -5.67 13.24 -11.59
C LEU A 554 -7.15 12.90 -11.78
N ALA A 555 -7.97 13.08 -10.74
CA ALA A 555 -9.39 12.73 -10.76
C ALA A 555 -10.14 13.36 -11.96
N LEU A 556 -9.93 14.64 -12.24
CA LEU A 556 -10.51 15.34 -13.39
C LEU A 556 -10.12 14.70 -14.73
N GLY A 557 -8.86 14.25 -14.85
CA GLY A 557 -8.35 13.52 -16.01
C GLY A 557 -8.98 12.14 -16.15
N LEU A 558 -9.02 11.37 -15.05
CA LEU A 558 -9.67 10.06 -14.95
C LEU A 558 -11.14 10.15 -15.40
N VAL A 559 -11.88 11.15 -14.94
CA VAL A 559 -13.28 11.35 -15.33
C VAL A 559 -13.40 11.66 -16.82
N LYS A 560 -12.63 12.62 -17.35
CA LYS A 560 -12.69 13.01 -18.77
C LYS A 560 -12.31 11.85 -19.69
N TYR A 561 -11.21 11.17 -19.41
CA TYR A 561 -10.74 10.05 -20.20
C TYR A 561 -11.66 8.82 -20.06
N GLY A 562 -12.14 8.52 -18.85
CA GLY A 562 -13.10 7.45 -18.60
C GLY A 562 -14.41 7.63 -19.37
N LYS A 563 -14.92 8.86 -19.48
CA LYS A 563 -16.10 9.17 -20.31
C LYS A 563 -15.84 8.93 -21.80
N ALA A 564 -14.66 9.28 -22.30
CA ALA A 564 -14.27 9.02 -23.68
C ALA A 564 -14.25 7.51 -23.97
N LEU A 565 -13.57 6.73 -23.12
CA LEU A 565 -13.51 5.26 -23.23
C LEU A 565 -14.87 4.58 -23.12
N PHE A 566 -15.74 5.06 -22.23
CA PHE A 566 -17.09 4.53 -22.10
C PHE A 566 -17.93 4.76 -23.37
N ARG A 567 -17.76 5.92 -24.01
CA ARG A 567 -18.47 6.28 -25.24
C ARG A 567 -17.83 5.71 -26.50
N GLY A 568 -16.55 5.36 -26.45
CA GLY A 568 -15.73 5.02 -27.62
C GLY A 568 -15.36 6.23 -28.48
N ARG A 569 -15.52 7.45 -27.96
CA ARG A 569 -15.21 8.70 -28.67
C ARG A 569 -15.13 9.90 -27.71
N HIS A 570 -14.37 10.91 -28.11
CA HIS A 570 -14.26 12.23 -27.48
C HIS A 570 -14.45 13.31 -28.54
N ALA A 571 -15.59 14.00 -28.51
CA ALA A 571 -16.05 14.86 -29.61
C ALA A 571 -15.96 14.12 -30.96
N ASP A 572 -15.14 14.61 -31.89
CA ASP A 572 -14.93 14.02 -33.22
C ASP A 572 -13.76 13.02 -33.28
N ALA A 573 -13.03 12.81 -32.18
CA ALA A 573 -11.97 11.81 -32.11
C ALA A 573 -12.53 10.45 -31.63
N ASP A 574 -12.35 9.42 -32.45
CA ASP A 574 -12.65 8.05 -32.05
C ASP A 574 -11.59 7.51 -31.08
N CYS A 575 -12.01 6.66 -30.15
CA CYS A 575 -11.09 5.93 -29.30
C CYS A 575 -11.62 4.52 -29.02
N GLN A 576 -10.71 3.60 -28.67
CA GLN A 576 -11.13 2.25 -28.37
C GLN A 576 -12.08 2.26 -27.16
N LYS A 577 -13.32 1.82 -27.40
CA LYS A 577 -14.31 1.71 -26.35
C LYS A 577 -13.85 0.67 -25.33
N ASP A 578 -13.69 1.09 -24.08
CA ASP A 578 -13.28 0.23 -22.97
C ASP A 578 -14.09 0.58 -21.72
N PRO A 579 -15.31 0.01 -21.58
CA PRO A 579 -16.18 0.27 -20.45
C PRO A 579 -15.60 -0.25 -19.12
N GLU A 580 -14.76 -1.29 -19.15
CA GLU A 580 -14.13 -1.84 -17.93
C GLU A 580 -13.04 -0.89 -17.41
N TYR A 581 -12.20 -0.35 -18.30
CA TYR A 581 -11.23 0.68 -17.92
C TYR A 581 -11.93 1.96 -17.48
N ALA A 582 -13.01 2.36 -18.15
CA ALA A 582 -13.82 3.50 -17.71
C ALA A 582 -14.35 3.31 -16.28
N ALA A 583 -14.81 2.11 -15.94
CA ALA A 583 -15.24 1.77 -14.57
C ALA A 583 -14.12 2.01 -13.56
N ARG A 584 -12.90 1.52 -13.84
CA ARG A 584 -11.72 1.74 -12.99
C ARG A 584 -11.36 3.22 -12.84
N CYS A 585 -11.46 4.00 -13.91
CA CYS A 585 -11.24 5.46 -13.85
C CYS A 585 -12.23 6.14 -12.90
N PHE A 586 -13.52 5.82 -13.01
CA PHE A 586 -14.54 6.43 -12.17
C PHE A 586 -14.44 5.98 -10.72
N GLU A 587 -14.13 4.71 -10.47
CA GLU A 587 -13.87 4.20 -9.11
C GLU A 587 -12.70 4.93 -8.46
N LYS A 588 -11.57 5.09 -9.18
CA LYS A 588 -10.41 5.84 -8.67
C LYS A 588 -10.75 7.31 -8.41
N ALA A 589 -11.41 7.98 -9.36
CA ALA A 589 -11.84 9.37 -9.17
C ALA A 589 -12.79 9.53 -7.98
N ALA A 590 -13.68 8.57 -7.76
CA ALA A 590 -14.58 8.53 -6.61
C ALA A 590 -13.82 8.38 -5.29
N LYS A 591 -12.80 7.52 -5.22
CA LYS A 591 -11.92 7.37 -4.05
C LYS A 591 -11.14 8.64 -3.73
N LEU A 592 -10.80 9.43 -4.76
CA LEU A 592 -10.18 10.75 -4.63
C LEU A 592 -11.17 11.86 -4.23
N GLY A 593 -12.47 11.52 -4.03
CA GLY A 593 -13.50 12.48 -3.61
C GLY A 593 -13.99 13.41 -4.71
N ASP A 594 -13.66 13.16 -5.99
CA ASP A 594 -14.15 13.99 -7.09
C ASP A 594 -15.67 13.83 -7.26
N PRO A 595 -16.46 14.91 -7.22
CA PRO A 595 -17.92 14.80 -7.22
C PRO A 595 -18.49 14.19 -8.51
N GLU A 596 -17.84 14.46 -9.66
CA GLU A 596 -18.25 13.89 -10.93
C GLU A 596 -17.80 12.43 -11.08
N GLY A 597 -16.67 12.07 -10.50
CA GLY A 597 -16.15 10.72 -10.36
C GLY A 597 -17.09 9.86 -9.51
N LEU A 598 -17.46 10.35 -8.33
CA LEU A 598 -18.47 9.76 -7.44
C LEU A 598 -19.81 9.55 -8.18
N HIS A 599 -20.30 10.54 -8.92
CA HIS A 599 -21.52 10.41 -9.72
C HIS A 599 -21.40 9.35 -10.81
N SER A 600 -20.28 9.36 -11.53
CA SER A 600 -20.03 8.44 -12.64
C SER A 600 -19.90 7.01 -12.12
N TRP A 601 -19.19 6.80 -11.02
CA TRP A 601 -19.04 5.51 -10.35
C TRP A 601 -20.38 5.00 -9.81
N GLY A 602 -21.14 5.85 -9.12
CA GLY A 602 -22.48 5.51 -8.66
C GLY A 602 -23.40 5.10 -9.82
N THR A 603 -23.25 5.73 -10.98
CA THR A 603 -24.00 5.35 -12.20
C THR A 603 -23.57 4.00 -12.75
N PHE A 604 -22.28 3.69 -12.71
CA PHE A 604 -21.77 2.37 -13.12
C PHE A 604 -22.32 1.28 -12.19
N LEU A 605 -22.24 1.47 -10.88
CA LEU A 605 -22.79 0.54 -9.88
C LEU A 605 -24.32 0.39 -9.98
N HIS A 606 -25.05 1.47 -10.26
CA HIS A 606 -26.50 1.41 -10.42
C HIS A 606 -26.90 0.64 -11.68
N LYS A 607 -26.16 0.79 -12.79
CA LYS A 607 -26.52 0.22 -14.10
C LYS A 607 -25.77 -1.06 -14.47
N GLY A 608 -24.75 -1.45 -13.70
CA GLY A 608 -23.87 -2.58 -14.00
C GLY A 608 -22.98 -2.36 -15.23
N PHE A 609 -22.55 -1.12 -15.49
CA PHE A 609 -21.71 -0.81 -16.64
C PHE A 609 -20.27 -1.30 -16.46
N GLY A 610 -19.60 -1.65 -17.56
CA GLY A 610 -18.19 -2.04 -17.51
C GLY A 610 -17.91 -3.29 -16.68
N GLY A 611 -18.86 -4.23 -16.63
CA GLY A 611 -18.74 -5.46 -15.84
C GLY A 611 -18.87 -5.26 -14.32
N THR A 612 -19.23 -4.05 -13.86
CA THR A 612 -19.45 -3.80 -12.43
C THR A 612 -20.69 -4.55 -11.93
N PRO A 613 -20.61 -5.22 -10.76
CA PRO A 613 -21.80 -5.75 -10.11
C PRO A 613 -22.78 -4.63 -9.78
N ILE A 614 -24.08 -4.90 -9.96
CA ILE A 614 -25.10 -3.92 -9.57
C ILE A 614 -25.10 -3.78 -8.04
N ASN A 615 -24.78 -2.59 -7.54
CA ASN A 615 -24.78 -2.26 -6.12
C ASN A 615 -25.47 -0.91 -5.87
N ILE A 616 -26.77 -0.96 -5.61
CA ILE A 616 -27.62 0.23 -5.49
C ILE A 616 -27.37 0.99 -4.19
N ALA A 617 -27.05 0.27 -3.10
CA ALA A 617 -26.74 0.91 -1.82
C ALA A 617 -25.47 1.77 -1.93
N GLU A 618 -24.41 1.21 -2.52
CA GLU A 618 -23.16 1.95 -2.74
C GLU A 618 -23.33 3.04 -3.79
N ALA A 619 -24.14 2.82 -4.83
CA ALA A 619 -24.48 3.86 -5.79
C ALA A 619 -25.17 5.08 -5.13
N ILE A 620 -26.13 4.85 -4.24
CA ILE A 620 -26.80 5.91 -3.48
C ILE A 620 -25.80 6.68 -2.63
N LYS A 621 -24.92 5.96 -1.91
CA LYS A 621 -23.86 6.60 -1.10
C LYS A 621 -22.95 7.49 -1.96
N CYS A 622 -22.52 7.00 -3.13
CA CYS A 622 -21.73 7.79 -4.06
C CYS A 622 -22.47 9.06 -4.52
N TYR A 623 -23.76 8.94 -4.85
CA TYR A 623 -24.56 10.10 -5.21
C TYR A 623 -24.74 11.08 -4.04
N GLN A 624 -24.90 10.59 -2.82
CA GLN A 624 -25.05 11.43 -1.62
C GLN A 624 -23.78 12.26 -1.39
N LEU A 625 -22.61 11.62 -1.39
CA LEU A 625 -21.31 12.30 -1.25
C LEU A 625 -21.11 13.35 -2.35
N ALA A 626 -21.42 13.01 -3.61
CA ALA A 626 -21.34 13.97 -4.70
C ALA A 626 -22.33 15.14 -4.55
N ALA A 627 -23.53 14.87 -4.05
CA ALA A 627 -24.57 15.88 -3.83
C ALA A 627 -24.20 16.82 -2.66
N GLU A 628 -23.63 16.29 -1.58
CA GLU A 628 -23.07 17.06 -0.46
C GLU A 628 -21.92 17.98 -0.92
N ALA A 629 -21.13 17.54 -1.90
CA ALA A 629 -20.12 18.35 -2.56
C ALA A 629 -20.68 19.34 -3.61
N GLY A 630 -22.01 19.53 -3.69
CA GLY A 630 -22.65 20.49 -4.59
C GLY A 630 -22.89 19.99 -6.02
N PHE A 631 -22.66 18.71 -6.33
CA PHE A 631 -22.81 18.18 -7.68
C PHE A 631 -24.27 17.93 -8.08
N VAL A 632 -24.84 18.91 -8.77
CA VAL A 632 -26.26 18.94 -9.17
C VAL A 632 -26.76 17.66 -9.86
N PRO A 633 -26.05 17.01 -10.81
CA PRO A 633 -26.52 15.78 -11.42
C PRO A 633 -26.79 14.64 -10.43
N SER A 634 -26.04 14.57 -9.32
CA SER A 634 -26.28 13.59 -8.26
C SER A 634 -27.51 13.94 -7.41
N MET A 635 -27.72 15.22 -7.11
CA MET A 635 -28.94 15.70 -6.45
C MET A 635 -30.18 15.32 -7.26
N VAL A 636 -30.10 15.52 -8.58
CA VAL A 636 -31.15 15.16 -9.53
C VAL A 636 -31.41 13.66 -9.50
N ARG A 637 -30.34 12.87 -9.61
CA ARG A 637 -30.43 11.41 -9.60
C ARG A 637 -31.02 10.85 -8.31
N LEU A 638 -30.66 11.42 -7.15
CA LEU A 638 -31.19 11.01 -5.86
C LEU A 638 -32.69 11.31 -5.73
N TYR A 639 -33.13 12.52 -6.10
CA TYR A 639 -34.56 12.81 -5.99
C TYR A 639 -35.38 11.88 -6.90
N GLU A 640 -34.89 11.55 -8.11
CA GLU A 640 -35.56 10.63 -9.02
C GLU A 640 -35.66 9.21 -8.44
N ILE A 641 -34.55 8.70 -7.87
CA ILE A 641 -34.50 7.38 -7.21
C ILE A 641 -35.54 7.31 -6.08
N TYR A 642 -35.54 8.31 -5.19
CA TYR A 642 -36.43 8.36 -4.04
C TYR A 642 -37.90 8.60 -4.43
N TYR A 643 -38.16 9.38 -5.48
CA TYR A 643 -39.52 9.64 -5.98
C TYR A 643 -40.13 8.40 -6.61
N GLN A 644 -39.39 7.73 -7.49
CA GLN A 644 -39.86 6.56 -8.23
C GLN A 644 -39.86 5.29 -7.36
N GLY A 645 -39.07 5.27 -6.29
CA GLY A 645 -38.96 4.12 -5.41
C GLY A 645 -38.16 2.97 -6.02
N ILE A 646 -37.12 3.31 -6.79
CA ILE A 646 -36.26 2.32 -7.46
C ILE A 646 -35.71 1.37 -6.39
N CYS A 647 -35.95 0.07 -6.58
CA CYS A 647 -35.52 -1.00 -5.67
C CYS A 647 -35.99 -0.82 -4.21
N GLY A 648 -37.22 -0.34 -4.02
CA GLY A 648 -37.85 -0.26 -2.69
C GLY A 648 -37.42 0.96 -1.87
N THR A 649 -36.68 1.89 -2.47
CA THR A 649 -36.13 3.08 -1.78
C THR A 649 -37.11 4.26 -1.72
N ARG A 650 -38.41 4.06 -1.98
CA ARG A 650 -39.36 5.18 -2.08
C ARG A 650 -39.35 6.02 -0.81
N ASN A 651 -39.01 7.30 -0.93
CA ASN A 651 -38.99 8.24 0.19
C ASN A 651 -39.29 9.66 -0.30
N LEU A 652 -40.52 10.12 -0.09
CA LEU A 652 -40.97 11.42 -0.60
C LEU A 652 -40.32 12.61 0.12
N GLU A 653 -39.94 12.46 1.39
CA GLU A 653 -39.24 13.51 2.15
C GLU A 653 -37.81 13.70 1.63
N LEU A 654 -37.05 12.62 1.47
CA LEU A 654 -35.71 12.67 0.87
C LEU A 654 -35.77 13.12 -0.58
N SER A 655 -36.79 12.69 -1.34
CA SER A 655 -37.01 13.17 -2.70
C SER A 655 -37.20 14.69 -2.73
N LYS A 656 -38.11 15.23 -1.90
CA LYS A 656 -38.33 16.69 -1.80
C LYS A 656 -37.05 17.41 -1.35
N TYR A 657 -36.31 16.86 -0.40
CA TYR A 657 -35.03 17.42 0.08
C TYR A 657 -34.00 17.57 -1.05
N TYR A 658 -33.68 16.49 -1.76
CA TYR A 658 -32.69 16.55 -2.85
C TYR A 658 -33.19 17.36 -4.05
N CYS A 659 -34.51 17.39 -4.28
CA CYS A 659 -35.09 18.24 -5.32
C CYS A 659 -34.95 19.73 -4.97
N GLN A 660 -35.23 20.12 -3.72
CA GLN A 660 -35.00 21.48 -3.22
C GLN A 660 -33.53 21.85 -3.32
N MET A 661 -32.64 20.96 -2.88
CA MET A 661 -31.20 21.19 -2.95
C MET A 661 -30.73 21.43 -4.39
N ALA A 662 -31.23 20.66 -5.37
CA ALA A 662 -30.93 20.89 -6.79
C ALA A 662 -31.48 22.24 -7.30
N ALA A 663 -32.68 22.64 -6.88
CA ALA A 663 -33.29 23.91 -7.26
C ALA A 663 -32.54 25.13 -6.70
N ASP A 664 -32.03 25.01 -5.47
CA ASP A 664 -31.21 26.03 -4.80
C ASP A 664 -29.85 26.19 -5.51
N HIS A 665 -29.33 25.10 -6.09
CA HIS A 665 -28.15 25.11 -6.98
C HIS A 665 -28.48 25.49 -8.44
N GLY A 666 -29.66 26.07 -8.69
CA GLY A 666 -30.03 26.63 -10.00
C GLY A 666 -30.56 25.63 -11.03
N ASN A 667 -30.93 24.40 -10.63
CA ASN A 667 -31.56 23.45 -11.55
C ASN A 667 -33.03 23.82 -11.82
N GLU A 668 -33.30 24.47 -12.96
CA GLU A 668 -34.66 24.87 -13.34
C GLU A 668 -35.67 23.71 -13.44
N PRO A 669 -35.32 22.52 -14.01
CA PRO A 669 -36.23 21.38 -14.00
C PRO A 669 -36.66 20.92 -12.59
N ALA A 670 -35.73 20.88 -11.63
CA ALA A 670 -36.04 20.56 -10.24
C ALA A 670 -36.95 21.63 -9.60
N ARG A 671 -36.70 22.91 -9.88
CA ARG A 671 -37.55 24.01 -9.38
C ARG A 671 -38.99 23.90 -9.89
N ALA A 672 -39.16 23.59 -11.18
CA ALA A 672 -40.49 23.35 -11.76
C ALA A 672 -41.16 22.11 -11.12
N PHE A 673 -40.42 21.01 -10.97
CA PHE A 673 -40.93 19.78 -10.38
C PHE A 673 -41.40 19.97 -8.91
N LEU A 674 -40.67 20.77 -8.11
CA LEU A 674 -41.08 21.12 -6.75
C LEU A 674 -42.41 21.87 -6.71
N ALA A 675 -42.62 22.81 -7.62
CA ALA A 675 -43.83 23.60 -7.70
C ALA A 675 -45.06 22.76 -8.09
N GLU A 676 -44.87 21.72 -8.92
CA GLU A 676 -45.95 20.87 -9.42
C GLU A 676 -46.25 19.64 -8.54
N SER A 677 -45.23 19.05 -7.89
CA SER A 677 -45.34 17.72 -7.26
C SER A 677 -45.40 17.74 -5.73
N PHE A 678 -45.10 18.87 -5.10
CA PHE A 678 -45.01 18.99 -3.63
C PHE A 678 -45.71 20.24 -3.04
N THR A 679 -46.55 20.90 -3.85
CA THR A 679 -47.58 21.85 -3.43
C THR A 679 -48.85 21.10 -3.03
#